data_AF-A0A662KNA3-F1
#
_entry.id   AF-A0A662KNA3-F1
#
_cell.length_a   1.000
_cell.length_b   1.000
_cell.length_c   1.000
_cell.angle_alpha   90.00
_cell.angle_beta   90.00
_cell.angle_gamma   90.00
#
_symmetry.space_group_name_H-M   'P 1'
#
loop_
_entity.id
_entity.type
_entity.pdbx_description
1 polymer ?
#
loop_
_entity_poly.entity_id
_entity_poly.type
_entity_poly.pdbx_seq_one_letter_code
_entity_poly.pdbx_strand_id
1 'polypeptide(L)'
;MHRRKRNSIYSALVLSITSIRRQRKGYIKPISILILAVLLISSILYPSLMAEVSTDRGNGTNDRYTVAGSDESSPTGKEDINNNEDITQKDNLNGDFTPESSFSQDDLNITDDHNENDNLTRKEESKDSNDLSRDEGSPPTVNEDIHNNENATRENDSDGNFAPEPNLPQKDLNDADSQNEDLDPMEEETSKDSNNLPQDENAEQSSYVEILRAVKLEYFQPEHEDIITGEPVRWKEKVIARNTLNETVKGNLSLDLPEGIFDIKIYIGNETYYNTSKIWIELGPKEEREFDVEFLTPPVKMEIKYVNVTLSSLLPSEAKNIEVYKNGVLIDHYNDTENFSDITIARGKKIRLYHSSPFPYHNVTLEIPVESNKVSVEGDGSYLLKDGTLRWNIGELSSSANITIMPDIKISQGNVTFGKPVEWEMKCGDFVIRYSTPAPIKREFLEKNSERIYRKRIFVSSNSSLAYKNVKVCTRIPEVRYDLQVSFDDLDHTGISYNLLDRDGNNLFDTVEWTIPELYQENYIISVDFNRVRFADRFADHINNYDGTYTAYIYSGPINYYDENKGCFLPINTTIEKISYNGFEYANLKNNFAVYFDKDKARVMLRYKDYSVIWSIDDQEFGKIQNFSVFVNGSTITYESIFDGIDLRYRVTYDGLSEEIILKKPLEIHNLTEKLELSGDCYYEESNGTIYLCSKGSRIFEMKKPYMKEGGDPAERCYGLRYEIKRNGNTYYITKVIENLSWLKDISREYPIVLDPSVTIVEVDPGSGENDGYVFGSSSYYPTARTTATGYSNSATTLYIGQRKTLSGVYVIYRSFLKFDTSSIPSSATITSAALKLYGYGDYSSTDFTIRLTKWTGDTPIDTGDYLQSDGKLYDDGSFSTSSFTTSGYNTITISNYNLITKAGYTKICVASDRDINGIQPTGNEYVIVYSYEQGSGYRPLLSVTYTLPNNPPSARYYSGACDIYAGKKVTTIQTDHTDPDGADDVDDCRLRIGSQESYFTLQWNVDTNTYSIVDGTA
;
A
#
# COMPACT_ATOMS: atom_id res chain seq x y z
N MET A 1 -77.18 39.64 -2.03
CA MET A 1 -76.39 39.14 -0.88
C MET A 1 -76.73 37.66 -0.70
N HIS A 2 -75.74 36.75 -0.62
CA HIS A 2 -75.91 35.28 -0.52
C HIS A 2 -76.66 34.56 -1.69
N ARG A 3 -76.60 33.23 -1.87
CA ARG A 3 -75.49 32.24 -1.76
C ARG A 3 -75.91 30.90 -2.43
N ARG A 4 -75.05 30.28 -3.26
CA ARG A 4 -75.05 28.88 -3.77
C ARG A 4 -76.27 28.30 -4.55
N LYS A 5 -75.96 27.54 -5.61
CA LYS A 5 -76.70 26.41 -6.24
C LYS A 5 -75.78 25.17 -6.13
N ARG A 6 -76.23 23.92 -5.86
CA ARG A 6 -76.97 22.95 -6.72
C ARG A 6 -76.20 22.61 -8.01
N ASN A 7 -76.02 21.35 -8.46
CA ASN A 7 -76.61 20.01 -8.20
C ASN A 7 -75.49 18.92 -8.42
N SER A 8 -75.64 17.59 -8.26
CA SER A 8 -76.48 16.64 -7.46
C SER A 8 -76.06 15.18 -7.85
N ILE A 9 -76.82 14.15 -7.45
CA ILE A 9 -76.73 12.72 -7.91
C ILE A 9 -75.53 11.94 -7.29
N TYR A 10 -75.30 10.67 -7.65
CA TYR A 10 -75.54 9.45 -6.83
C TYR A 10 -74.45 8.39 -7.18
N SER A 11 -74.30 7.21 -6.54
CA SER A 11 -75.14 6.45 -5.57
C SER A 11 -74.28 5.76 -4.49
N ALA A 12 -74.68 4.60 -3.94
CA ALA A 12 -74.01 3.90 -2.82
C ALA A 12 -73.91 2.35 -2.96
N LEU A 13 -72.96 1.74 -2.24
CA LEU A 13 -73.06 0.38 -1.65
C LEU A 13 -72.10 0.21 -0.45
N VAL A 14 -72.24 -0.86 0.35
CA VAL A 14 -71.76 -0.94 1.75
C VAL A 14 -71.38 -2.39 2.22
N LEU A 15 -70.35 -2.48 3.08
CA LEU A 15 -69.96 -3.57 4.02
C LEU A 15 -69.25 -4.87 3.57
N SER A 16 -68.56 -5.47 4.57
CA SER A 16 -67.61 -6.60 4.53
C SER A 16 -68.23 -7.93 5.00
N ILE A 17 -67.46 -9.06 4.99
CA ILE A 17 -67.42 -10.11 6.05
C ILE A 17 -66.37 -11.22 5.76
N THR A 18 -65.99 -12.00 6.80
CA THR A 18 -64.88 -12.98 6.85
C THR A 18 -65.27 -14.47 6.85
N SER A 19 -64.44 -15.31 6.19
CA SER A 19 -64.07 -16.71 6.52
C SER A 19 -65.09 -17.88 6.46
N ILE A 20 -64.68 -19.06 5.93
CA ILE A 20 -64.60 -20.39 6.63
C ILE A 20 -64.23 -21.59 5.69
N ARG A 21 -63.31 -22.44 6.21
CA ARG A 21 -62.93 -23.88 5.95
C ARG A 21 -63.33 -24.70 4.68
N ARG A 22 -62.33 -25.46 4.18
CA ARG A 22 -62.27 -26.90 3.72
C ARG A 22 -63.62 -27.68 3.56
N GLN A 23 -63.84 -28.59 2.60
CA GLN A 23 -62.93 -29.68 2.12
C GLN A 23 -63.43 -30.44 0.84
N ARG A 24 -62.49 -30.95 0.00
CA ARG A 24 -62.53 -32.15 -0.91
C ARG A 24 -63.86 -32.67 -1.53
N LYS A 25 -64.01 -32.57 -2.87
CA LYS A 25 -63.98 -33.68 -3.89
C LYS A 25 -64.63 -33.27 -5.23
N GLY A 26 -64.10 -33.77 -6.35
CA GLY A 26 -64.77 -33.76 -7.66
C GLY A 26 -63.87 -33.32 -8.83
N TYR A 27 -63.52 -34.26 -9.72
CA TYR A 27 -62.88 -33.95 -11.01
C TYR A 27 -63.95 -33.69 -12.07
N ILE A 28 -63.77 -32.64 -12.88
CA ILE A 28 -64.03 -32.59 -14.35
C ILE A 28 -63.45 -31.26 -14.88
N LYS A 29 -62.98 -31.24 -16.13
CA LYS A 29 -62.23 -30.12 -16.73
C LYS A 29 -63.12 -28.89 -16.98
N PRO A 30 -62.66 -27.66 -16.72
CA PRO A 30 -63.24 -26.45 -17.29
C PRO A 30 -62.64 -26.13 -18.68
N ILE A 31 -63.48 -25.67 -19.60
CA ILE A 31 -63.09 -24.83 -20.74
C ILE A 31 -63.87 -23.52 -20.60
N SER A 32 -63.18 -22.44 -20.26
CA SER A 32 -63.58 -21.02 -20.38
C SER A 32 -62.29 -20.18 -20.30
N ILE A 33 -61.99 -19.20 -21.15
CA ILE A 33 -62.75 -18.05 -21.67
C ILE A 33 -62.66 -16.81 -20.74
N LEU A 34 -61.87 -15.85 -21.23
CA LEU A 34 -61.91 -14.38 -21.07
C LEU A 34 -61.36 -13.68 -19.81
N ILE A 35 -60.80 -12.49 -20.11
CA ILE A 35 -60.41 -11.31 -19.29
C ILE A 35 -58.88 -11.21 -19.09
N LEU A 36 -58.08 -10.43 -19.85
CA LEU A 36 -58.19 -9.10 -20.49
C LEU A 36 -57.96 -7.92 -19.54
N ALA A 37 -56.73 -7.35 -19.54
CA ALA A 37 -56.45 -5.90 -19.53
C ALA A 37 -54.93 -5.59 -19.58
N VAL A 38 -54.57 -4.39 -20.07
CA VAL A 38 -53.28 -3.65 -19.95
C VAL A 38 -51.99 -4.36 -20.43
N LEU A 39 -51.72 -4.29 -21.74
CA LEU A 39 -50.46 -3.74 -22.31
C LEU A 39 -50.49 -3.81 -23.87
N LEU A 40 -51.26 -2.93 -24.51
CA LEU A 40 -51.09 -2.52 -25.93
C LEU A 40 -52.16 -1.49 -26.38
N ILE A 41 -51.93 -0.19 -26.11
CA ILE A 41 -52.53 0.92 -26.89
C ILE A 41 -51.52 2.08 -26.96
N SER A 42 -50.82 2.23 -28.09
CA SER A 42 -50.41 3.55 -28.64
C SER A 42 -49.64 3.42 -29.97
N SER A 43 -50.22 2.76 -30.99
CA SER A 43 -49.67 2.82 -32.35
C SER A 43 -50.77 2.78 -33.42
N ILE A 44 -50.63 3.66 -34.42
CA ILE A 44 -51.55 4.03 -35.54
C ILE A 44 -52.40 5.28 -35.27
N LEU A 45 -52.12 6.38 -35.99
CA LEU A 45 -53.07 7.00 -36.95
C LEU A 45 -52.42 8.16 -37.79
N TYR A 46 -52.05 7.86 -39.05
CA TYR A 46 -52.02 8.78 -40.23
C TYR A 46 -51.03 10.00 -40.25
N PRO A 47 -50.78 10.67 -41.41
CA PRO A 47 -50.29 10.04 -42.66
C PRO A 47 -49.29 10.90 -43.50
N SER A 48 -48.70 10.26 -44.52
CA SER A 48 -48.34 10.80 -45.87
C SER A 48 -47.98 12.30 -46.07
N LEU A 49 -46.80 12.56 -46.66
CA LEU A 49 -46.65 12.60 -48.14
C LEU A 49 -45.17 12.59 -48.56
N MET A 50 -44.83 11.85 -49.62
CA MET A 50 -43.66 12.10 -50.45
C MET A 50 -44.11 12.85 -51.71
N ALA A 51 -43.29 13.75 -52.22
CA ALA A 51 -43.51 14.43 -53.49
C ALA A 51 -42.22 14.42 -54.32
N GLU A 52 -42.17 13.56 -55.34
CA GLU A 52 -41.14 13.63 -56.37
C GLU A 52 -41.40 14.83 -57.29
N VAL A 53 -40.38 15.62 -57.61
CA VAL A 53 -40.22 16.22 -58.93
C VAL A 53 -38.73 16.21 -59.30
N SER A 54 -38.41 15.57 -60.42
CA SER A 54 -37.12 15.73 -61.09
C SER A 54 -37.26 16.76 -62.20
N THR A 55 -36.32 17.71 -62.29
CA THR A 55 -36.13 18.54 -63.51
C THR A 55 -34.65 18.73 -63.81
N ASP A 56 -34.30 18.36 -65.04
CA ASP A 56 -33.00 18.49 -65.71
C ASP A 56 -32.68 19.96 -66.12
N ARG A 57 -31.43 20.20 -66.55
CA ARG A 57 -30.88 21.36 -67.33
C ARG A 57 -30.51 22.66 -66.59
N GLY A 58 -29.19 22.87 -66.47
CA GLY A 58 -28.42 23.46 -67.59
C GLY A 58 -28.07 24.96 -67.54
N ASN A 59 -26.89 25.28 -68.09
CA ASN A 59 -26.24 26.61 -68.24
C ASN A 59 -25.91 27.33 -66.91
N GLY A 60 -24.72 27.89 -66.68
CA GLY A 60 -23.57 28.13 -67.56
C GLY A 60 -23.34 29.63 -67.81
N THR A 61 -22.07 30.04 -67.88
CA THR A 61 -21.53 31.42 -68.08
C THR A 61 -21.79 32.42 -66.92
N ASN A 62 -20.78 33.11 -66.39
CA ASN A 62 -20.03 34.16 -67.10
C ASN A 62 -18.53 34.23 -66.73
N ASP A 63 -17.73 34.71 -67.68
CA ASP A 63 -16.27 34.82 -67.60
C ASP A 63 -15.75 36.03 -66.80
N ARG A 64 -14.47 35.96 -66.38
CA ARG A 64 -13.53 37.10 -66.51
C ARG A 64 -12.03 36.71 -66.43
N TYR A 65 -11.45 36.49 -67.62
CA TYR A 65 -10.23 37.13 -68.13
C TYR A 65 -8.86 36.95 -67.43
N THR A 66 -7.98 36.23 -68.16
CA THR A 66 -6.61 36.59 -68.61
C THR A 66 -5.32 36.33 -67.79
N VAL A 67 -4.54 35.36 -68.32
CA VAL A 67 -3.16 35.48 -68.89
C VAL A 67 -1.90 35.12 -68.06
N ALA A 68 -1.06 34.27 -68.69
CA ALA A 68 0.33 33.83 -68.37
C ALA A 68 0.53 33.07 -67.04
N GLY A 69 1.28 31.95 -66.94
CA GLY A 69 2.10 31.21 -67.92
C GLY A 69 3.62 31.39 -67.72
N SER A 70 4.49 30.38 -67.89
CA SER A 70 4.34 28.94 -68.21
C SER A 70 5.66 28.19 -67.83
N ASP A 71 6.10 26.99 -68.26
CA ASP A 71 5.73 26.07 -69.35
C ASP A 71 6.36 24.64 -69.17
N GLU A 72 6.20 23.77 -70.19
CA GLU A 72 6.96 22.54 -70.55
C GLU A 72 6.96 21.25 -69.67
N SER A 73 6.55 20.17 -70.36
CA SER A 73 7.15 18.81 -70.38
C SER A 73 6.75 17.72 -69.36
N SER A 74 6.43 16.56 -69.93
CA SER A 74 6.45 15.18 -69.37
C SER A 74 7.58 14.42 -70.11
N PRO A 75 7.70 13.06 -70.21
CA PRO A 75 6.88 11.94 -69.70
C PRO A 75 7.72 10.70 -69.21
N THR A 76 7.09 9.51 -69.23
CA THR A 76 7.61 8.11 -69.23
C THR A 76 8.01 7.46 -67.88
N GLY A 77 7.77 6.14 -67.66
CA GLY A 77 6.88 5.19 -68.37
C GLY A 77 7.37 3.72 -68.42
N LYS A 78 6.43 2.77 -68.66
CA LYS A 78 6.64 1.34 -69.05
C LYS A 78 7.31 0.42 -67.99
N GLU A 79 7.29 -0.94 -68.04
CA GLU A 79 6.36 -1.97 -68.59
C GLU A 79 6.67 -3.35 -67.93
N ASP A 80 5.69 -4.25 -67.95
CA ASP A 80 5.74 -5.72 -68.10
C ASP A 80 6.64 -6.68 -67.26
N ILE A 81 5.95 -7.53 -66.48
CA ILE A 81 5.92 -9.02 -66.53
C ILE A 81 7.26 -9.81 -66.54
N ASN A 82 7.50 -10.63 -65.49
CA ASN A 82 7.58 -12.10 -65.64
C ASN A 82 7.57 -12.93 -64.33
N ASN A 83 7.29 -14.23 -64.49
CA ASN A 83 7.00 -15.20 -63.43
C ASN A 83 8.27 -15.79 -62.76
N ASN A 84 8.15 -16.26 -61.52
CA ASN A 84 8.05 -17.72 -61.26
C ASN A 84 7.64 -18.05 -59.81
N GLU A 85 7.15 -19.28 -59.63
CA GLU A 85 6.70 -19.86 -58.36
C GLU A 85 7.88 -20.43 -57.54
N ASP A 86 7.81 -20.38 -56.20
CA ASP A 86 7.68 -21.59 -55.36
C ASP A 86 7.21 -21.23 -53.93
N ILE A 87 6.96 -22.24 -53.09
CA ILE A 87 6.14 -22.20 -51.87
C ILE A 87 6.98 -22.11 -50.58
N THR A 88 6.56 -21.28 -49.61
CA THR A 88 6.56 -21.64 -48.17
C THR A 88 5.74 -20.67 -47.32
N GLN A 89 5.14 -21.17 -46.23
CA GLN A 89 4.40 -20.35 -45.26
C GLN A 89 5.33 -19.58 -44.30
N LYS A 90 4.94 -18.36 -43.95
CA LYS A 90 5.16 -17.76 -42.62
C LYS A 90 4.21 -16.58 -42.40
N ASP A 91 3.61 -16.51 -41.21
CA ASP A 91 2.60 -15.52 -40.88
C ASP A 91 3.21 -14.14 -40.57
N ASN A 92 2.59 -13.09 -41.11
CA ASN A 92 2.98 -11.71 -40.84
C ASN A 92 2.23 -11.17 -39.62
N LEU A 93 2.91 -11.13 -38.47
CA LEU A 93 2.61 -10.16 -37.43
C LEU A 93 3.22 -8.81 -37.84
N ASN A 94 2.38 -7.84 -38.21
CA ASN A 94 2.72 -6.42 -38.27
C ASN A 94 1.44 -5.58 -38.26
N GLY A 95 0.92 -5.31 -37.05
CA GLY A 95 -0.03 -4.23 -36.80
C GLY A 95 0.75 -3.05 -36.26
N ASP A 96 0.95 -2.02 -37.09
CA ASP A 96 1.79 -0.86 -36.74
C ASP A 96 1.01 0.07 -35.80
N PHE A 97 1.35 0.04 -34.51
CA PHE A 97 0.71 0.85 -33.47
C PHE A 97 1.69 1.90 -32.93
N THR A 98 1.29 3.18 -33.04
CA THR A 98 2.06 4.31 -32.52
C THR A 98 2.20 4.24 -30.99
N PRO A 99 3.40 4.42 -30.43
CA PRO A 99 3.59 4.48 -28.98
C PRO A 99 2.92 5.73 -28.39
N GLU A 100 2.26 5.57 -27.25
CA GLU A 100 1.79 6.71 -26.47
C GLU A 100 2.97 7.53 -25.93
N SER A 101 2.75 8.83 -25.74
CA SER A 101 3.80 9.76 -25.33
C SER A 101 4.29 9.48 -23.91
N SER A 102 5.59 9.16 -23.77
CA SER A 102 6.27 9.07 -22.48
C SER A 102 6.21 10.42 -21.75
N PHE A 103 5.52 10.46 -20.61
CA PHE A 103 5.43 11.68 -19.79
C PHE A 103 6.70 11.90 -18.97
N SER A 104 7.12 13.17 -18.82
CA SER A 104 8.24 13.52 -17.93
C SER A 104 7.79 13.57 -16.47
N GLN A 105 8.73 13.32 -15.55
CA GLN A 105 8.44 13.24 -14.11
C GLN A 105 8.35 14.63 -13.43
N ASP A 106 8.05 15.68 -14.20
CA ASP A 106 8.01 17.08 -13.73
C ASP A 106 6.62 17.53 -13.25
N ASP A 107 5.56 16.79 -13.64
CA ASP A 107 4.17 16.95 -13.15
C ASP A 107 3.99 16.55 -11.66
N LEU A 108 5.06 16.14 -10.96
CA LEU A 108 5.02 15.78 -9.54
C LEU A 108 5.17 16.97 -8.57
N ASN A 109 5.50 18.17 -9.07
CA ASN A 109 5.65 19.36 -8.24
C ASN A 109 4.34 20.18 -8.14
N ILE A 110 3.38 19.67 -7.36
CA ILE A 110 2.39 20.54 -6.70
C ILE A 110 2.95 20.91 -5.33
N THR A 111 2.84 22.20 -4.97
CA THR A 111 3.56 22.80 -3.85
C THR A 111 2.96 22.48 -2.48
N ASP A 112 3.78 21.92 -1.59
CA ASP A 112 3.63 22.15 -0.14
C ASP A 112 3.99 23.62 0.14
N ASP A 113 3.00 24.45 0.48
CA ASP A 113 3.21 25.89 0.72
C ASP A 113 3.66 26.14 2.17
N HIS A 114 4.91 25.82 2.45
CA HIS A 114 5.61 26.14 3.70
C HIS A 114 6.85 27.01 3.42
N ASN A 115 6.67 28.32 3.55
CA ASN A 115 7.71 29.32 3.37
C ASN A 115 8.71 29.34 4.54
N GLU A 116 9.78 28.55 4.46
CA GLU A 116 11.00 28.81 5.26
C GLU A 116 11.89 29.88 4.58
N ASN A 117 11.74 31.12 5.03
CA ASN A 117 12.76 32.19 5.01
C ASN A 117 12.41 33.12 6.21
N ASP A 118 13.34 33.61 7.03
CA ASP A 118 14.76 33.86 6.78
C ASP A 118 15.57 33.85 8.10
N ASN A 119 16.86 33.58 8.05
CA ASN A 119 17.70 33.35 9.24
C ASN A 119 18.42 34.64 9.69
N LEU A 120 17.71 35.54 10.38
CA LEU A 120 18.25 36.83 10.85
C LEU A 120 18.59 36.85 12.35
N THR A 121 19.87 37.03 12.64
CA THR A 121 20.43 37.02 14.00
C THR A 121 20.24 38.34 14.74
N ARG A 122 19.58 38.32 15.91
CA ARG A 122 19.84 39.32 16.96
C ARG A 122 19.56 38.82 18.38
N LYS A 123 20.35 39.36 19.33
CA LYS A 123 20.24 39.15 20.77
C LYS A 123 19.04 39.93 21.34
N GLU A 124 18.37 39.36 22.35
CA GLU A 124 18.14 39.96 23.67
C GLU A 124 18.37 38.82 24.69
N GLU A 125 19.18 38.94 25.74
CA GLU A 125 19.10 39.79 26.94
C GLU A 125 18.01 39.41 27.94
N SER A 126 18.40 39.37 29.22
CA SER A 126 17.68 38.78 30.33
C SER A 126 16.55 39.67 30.87
N LYS A 127 15.57 39.02 31.52
CA LYS A 127 14.81 39.64 32.62
C LYS A 127 14.32 38.58 33.61
N ASP A 128 14.85 38.64 34.82
CA ASP A 128 14.27 38.01 35.99
C ASP A 128 12.95 38.69 36.37
N SER A 129 12.03 37.92 36.94
CA SER A 129 11.07 38.43 37.92
C SER A 129 10.72 37.32 38.91
N ASN A 130 11.25 37.42 40.14
CA ASN A 130 10.90 36.54 41.25
C ASN A 130 9.54 36.90 41.86
N ASP A 131 8.78 35.90 42.32
CA ASP A 131 8.27 35.75 43.71
C ASP A 131 7.04 34.82 43.78
N LEU A 132 6.68 34.19 44.91
CA LEU A 132 7.45 33.51 45.97
C LEU A 132 6.45 32.87 46.96
N SER A 133 6.37 31.53 47.01
CA SER A 133 5.84 30.74 48.14
C SER A 133 6.04 29.25 47.83
N ARG A 134 6.73 28.37 48.58
CA ARG A 134 6.82 28.11 50.04
C ARG A 134 5.46 27.71 50.65
N ASP A 135 5.29 26.58 51.33
CA ASP A 135 6.19 25.64 52.04
C ASP A 135 5.66 24.18 51.92
N GLU A 136 6.28 23.09 52.41
CA GLU A 136 7.69 22.64 52.58
C GLU A 136 7.62 21.14 53.03
N GLY A 137 8.70 20.36 52.92
CA GLY A 137 8.79 19.02 53.54
C GLY A 137 9.69 18.00 52.81
N SER A 138 10.94 17.82 53.25
CA SER A 138 11.94 16.94 52.60
C SER A 138 12.61 15.91 53.54
N PRO A 139 13.09 14.76 53.02
CA PRO A 139 13.98 13.80 53.70
C PRO A 139 15.49 14.12 53.47
N PRO A 140 16.44 13.47 54.18
CA PRO A 140 17.13 12.29 53.62
C PRO A 140 17.63 11.25 54.66
N THR A 141 18.16 10.09 54.22
CA THR A 141 19.38 9.35 54.70
C THR A 141 19.36 7.84 54.33
N VAL A 142 20.46 7.10 54.09
CA VAL A 142 21.78 7.39 53.46
C VAL A 142 22.58 6.06 53.27
N ASN A 143 23.45 5.98 52.24
CA ASN A 143 24.52 4.95 52.00
C ASN A 143 24.08 3.46 51.82
N GLU A 144 24.91 2.50 51.34
CA GLU A 144 26.38 2.46 51.07
C GLU A 144 26.76 1.56 49.86
N ASP A 145 28.08 1.39 49.59
CA ASP A 145 28.70 0.82 48.37
C ASP A 145 29.25 -0.64 48.51
N ILE A 146 29.79 -1.18 47.39
CA ILE A 146 30.92 -2.16 47.25
C ILE A 146 30.67 -3.72 47.15
N HIS A 147 31.44 -4.31 46.21
CA HIS A 147 31.97 -5.70 46.04
C HIS A 147 31.22 -6.89 45.36
N ASN A 148 31.76 -7.25 44.18
CA ASN A 148 32.44 -8.52 43.78
C ASN A 148 31.79 -9.94 43.82
N ASN A 149 31.85 -10.54 42.61
CA ASN A 149 32.32 -11.90 42.24
C ASN A 149 31.51 -13.22 42.43
N GLU A 150 31.75 -14.06 41.39
CA GLU A 150 31.88 -15.53 41.37
C GLU A 150 30.65 -16.46 41.44
N ASN A 151 30.30 -16.97 40.26
CA ASN A 151 30.36 -18.39 39.88
C ASN A 151 30.35 -19.47 40.99
N ALA A 152 29.40 -20.40 40.88
CA ALA A 152 29.67 -21.82 41.11
C ALA A 152 28.71 -22.70 40.27
N THR A 153 29.26 -23.68 39.56
CA THR A 153 28.51 -24.75 38.87
C THR A 153 28.45 -26.02 39.73
N ARG A 154 27.40 -26.85 39.56
CA ARG A 154 27.26 -28.30 39.88
C ARG A 154 25.77 -28.72 39.92
N GLU A 155 25.33 -29.94 39.59
CA GLU A 155 25.90 -31.08 38.84
C GLU A 155 24.77 -32.12 38.54
N ASN A 156 24.97 -32.97 37.52
CA ASN A 156 24.41 -34.34 37.31
C ASN A 156 22.94 -34.62 36.88
N ASP A 157 22.83 -35.65 36.01
CA ASP A 157 21.78 -36.68 35.81
C ASP A 157 20.37 -36.32 35.21
N SER A 158 19.74 -37.11 34.31
CA SER A 158 20.16 -38.35 33.58
C SER A 158 19.28 -38.66 32.33
N ASP A 159 19.70 -39.68 31.56
CA ASP A 159 18.92 -40.56 30.63
C ASP A 159 18.36 -40.06 29.28
N GLY A 160 18.51 -40.89 28.20
CA GLY A 160 17.81 -40.69 26.91
C GLY A 160 18.42 -41.32 25.63
N ASN A 161 18.57 -42.65 25.55
CA ASN A 161 19.14 -43.36 24.38
C ASN A 161 18.26 -43.37 23.11
N PHE A 162 18.85 -43.23 21.91
CA PHE A 162 18.59 -44.07 20.72
C PHE A 162 19.72 -43.95 19.66
N ALA A 163 19.92 -45.00 18.84
CA ALA A 163 21.04 -45.21 17.89
C ALA A 163 20.50 -45.42 16.44
N PRO A 164 21.27 -45.73 15.35
CA PRO A 164 22.70 -46.11 15.28
C PRO A 164 23.58 -45.63 14.08
N GLU A 165 24.87 -45.99 14.19
CA GLU A 165 25.93 -46.28 13.18
C GLU A 165 25.55 -46.81 11.76
N PRO A 166 26.49 -47.00 10.80
CA PRO A 166 27.64 -46.15 10.38
C PRO A 166 27.87 -46.20 8.83
N ASN A 167 28.99 -45.68 8.28
CA ASN A 167 29.69 -46.30 7.12
C ASN A 167 31.11 -45.73 6.83
N LEU A 168 31.98 -46.60 6.30
CA LEU A 168 33.33 -46.35 5.71
C LEU A 168 33.37 -47.07 4.34
N PRO A 169 34.08 -46.57 3.29
CA PRO A 169 35.54 -46.72 3.14
C PRO A 169 36.24 -45.39 2.73
N GLN A 170 37.54 -45.14 2.90
CA GLN A 170 38.80 -45.92 2.79
C GLN A 170 39.48 -45.86 1.39
N LYS A 171 40.54 -45.02 1.32
CA LYS A 171 41.82 -45.19 0.57
C LYS A 171 41.81 -45.23 -0.97
N ASP A 172 42.70 -44.43 -1.57
CA ASP A 172 43.54 -44.89 -2.69
C ASP A 172 44.93 -44.22 -2.71
N LEU A 173 45.85 -44.68 -3.58
CA LEU A 173 47.24 -44.23 -3.74
C LEU A 173 47.55 -43.88 -5.21
N ASN A 174 48.59 -43.06 -5.47
CA ASN A 174 49.72 -43.35 -6.39
C ASN A 174 50.52 -42.10 -6.83
N ASP A 175 51.83 -42.12 -6.54
CA ASP A 175 52.97 -41.96 -7.45
C ASP A 175 53.06 -40.81 -8.50
N ALA A 176 53.97 -39.87 -8.18
CA ALA A 176 55.31 -39.72 -8.80
C ALA A 176 55.62 -38.68 -9.92
N ASP A 177 56.89 -38.23 -9.84
CA ASP A 177 57.77 -37.67 -10.88
C ASP A 177 57.52 -36.25 -11.47
N SER A 178 58.52 -35.43 -11.82
CA SER A 178 60.00 -35.60 -11.77
C SER A 178 60.81 -34.28 -11.90
N GLN A 179 62.04 -34.22 -11.35
CA GLN A 179 63.24 -33.48 -11.86
C GLN A 179 63.21 -31.92 -11.94
N ASN A 180 64.34 -31.16 -11.92
CA ASN A 180 65.75 -31.40 -11.51
C ASN A 180 66.52 -30.06 -11.27
N GLU A 181 67.83 -30.18 -11.03
CA GLU A 181 68.92 -29.17 -11.14
C GLU A 181 69.25 -28.27 -9.92
N ASP A 182 70.53 -27.98 -9.59
CA ASP A 182 71.74 -28.83 -9.62
C ASP A 182 72.91 -28.20 -8.81
N LEU A 183 73.98 -28.99 -8.61
CA LEU A 183 75.39 -28.62 -8.36
C LEU A 183 75.79 -27.84 -7.08
N ASP A 184 76.35 -28.62 -6.14
CA ASP A 184 77.46 -28.28 -5.22
C ASP A 184 78.78 -27.98 -6.01
N PRO A 185 79.89 -27.46 -5.43
CA PRO A 185 80.93 -28.41 -4.97
C PRO A 185 81.95 -27.95 -3.87
N MET A 186 82.64 -28.98 -3.32
CA MET A 186 84.10 -29.12 -3.10
C MET A 186 84.79 -28.75 -1.74
N GLU A 187 85.42 -29.79 -1.14
CA GLU A 187 86.84 -29.91 -0.71
C GLU A 187 87.44 -29.02 0.42
N GLU A 188 88.46 -29.45 1.19
CA GLU A 188 88.93 -30.80 1.58
C GLU A 188 89.81 -30.76 2.88
N GLU A 189 89.97 -31.94 3.51
CA GLU A 189 91.08 -32.48 4.33
C GLU A 189 92.11 -31.64 5.17
N THR A 190 92.47 -32.25 6.32
CA THR A 190 93.79 -32.24 7.05
C THR A 190 94.24 -31.01 7.89
N SER A 191 95.14 -31.11 8.89
CA SER A 191 95.50 -32.20 9.86
C SER A 191 96.47 -31.69 10.97
N LYS A 192 96.73 -32.55 11.99
CA LYS A 192 97.92 -32.65 12.90
C LYS A 192 98.01 -31.86 14.22
N ASP A 193 97.87 -32.65 15.30
CA ASP A 193 98.88 -32.94 16.34
C ASP A 193 99.53 -31.83 17.19
N SER A 194 99.41 -31.95 18.52
CA SER A 194 100.43 -32.67 19.30
C SER A 194 100.08 -32.90 20.79
N ASN A 195 100.34 -34.14 21.26
CA ASN A 195 100.83 -34.62 22.56
C ASN A 195 100.57 -33.79 23.87
N ASN A 196 100.25 -34.40 25.02
CA ASN A 196 100.77 -35.68 25.51
C ASN A 196 99.90 -36.35 26.61
N LEU A 197 100.15 -37.65 26.84
CA LEU A 197 99.54 -38.54 27.86
C LEU A 197 100.20 -38.39 29.26
N PRO A 198 99.53 -38.79 30.39
CA PRO A 198 99.41 -40.20 30.77
C PRO A 198 98.02 -40.64 31.31
N GLN A 199 97.91 -41.94 31.63
CA GLN A 199 96.70 -42.64 32.09
C GLN A 199 96.64 -42.77 33.63
N ASP A 200 95.42 -42.85 34.16
CA ASP A 200 94.94 -43.85 35.14
C ASP A 200 93.40 -43.88 34.97
N GLU A 201 92.81 -44.94 34.43
CA GLU A 201 92.34 -46.16 35.12
C GLU A 201 90.92 -46.06 35.75
N ASN A 202 89.95 -46.55 34.97
CA ASN A 202 88.78 -47.33 35.40
C ASN A 202 87.56 -46.67 36.11
N ALA A 203 86.37 -47.21 35.78
CA ALA A 203 85.14 -47.27 36.59
C ALA A 203 84.10 -46.12 36.63
N GLU A 204 83.92 -45.31 35.56
CA GLU A 204 82.71 -44.44 35.44
C GLU A 204 81.78 -44.72 34.23
N GLN A 205 82.21 -45.47 33.21
CA GLN A 205 81.46 -45.60 31.95
C GLN A 205 80.22 -46.53 31.98
N SER A 206 79.85 -47.10 33.14
CA SER A 206 78.71 -48.02 33.26
C SER A 206 77.41 -47.35 33.75
N SER A 207 77.48 -46.31 34.57
CA SER A 207 76.29 -45.65 35.17
C SER A 207 75.47 -44.85 34.15
N TYR A 208 76.14 -44.34 33.11
CA TYR A 208 75.54 -43.49 32.06
C TYR A 208 74.42 -44.17 31.25
N VAL A 209 74.42 -45.51 31.18
CA VAL A 209 73.43 -46.29 30.40
C VAL A 209 72.19 -46.67 31.22
N GLU A 210 72.32 -46.72 32.54
CA GLU A 210 71.23 -47.15 33.44
C GLU A 210 70.26 -45.99 33.73
N ILE A 211 70.75 -44.75 33.86
CA ILE A 211 69.88 -43.59 34.14
C ILE A 211 68.80 -43.37 33.08
N LEU A 212 69.15 -43.50 31.79
CA LEU A 212 68.23 -43.29 30.66
C LEU A 212 67.15 -44.39 30.53
N ARG A 213 67.22 -45.43 31.38
CA ARG A 213 66.19 -46.48 31.51
C ARG A 213 65.51 -46.47 32.87
N ALA A 214 66.18 -45.94 33.90
CA ALA A 214 65.69 -45.87 35.26
C ALA A 214 64.86 -44.61 35.54
N VAL A 215 65.22 -43.47 34.97
CA VAL A 215 64.55 -42.18 35.19
C VAL A 215 63.55 -41.91 34.07
N LYS A 216 62.27 -41.76 34.41
CA LYS A 216 61.26 -41.23 33.49
C LYS A 216 61.13 -39.73 33.71
N LEU A 217 61.30 -38.95 32.65
CA LEU A 217 60.95 -37.53 32.63
C LEU A 217 59.45 -37.35 32.31
N GLU A 218 58.84 -36.39 33.00
CA GLU A 218 57.50 -35.87 32.71
C GLU A 218 57.60 -34.35 32.59
N TYR A 219 57.35 -33.86 31.38
CA TYR A 219 57.36 -32.43 31.04
C TYR A 219 55.93 -31.88 31.18
N PHE A 220 55.80 -30.74 31.83
CA PHE A 220 54.55 -29.98 31.89
C PHE A 220 54.52 -28.97 30.74
N GLN A 221 53.32 -28.58 30.31
CA GLN A 221 53.18 -27.61 29.23
C GLN A 221 53.87 -26.29 29.64
N PRO A 222 54.81 -25.77 28.83
CA PRO A 222 55.57 -24.58 29.21
C PRO A 222 54.67 -23.34 29.18
N GLU A 223 54.89 -22.42 30.13
CA GLU A 223 54.19 -21.13 30.23
C GLU A 223 55.15 -19.99 29.88
N HIS A 224 54.66 -18.92 29.26
CA HIS A 224 55.48 -17.75 28.91
C HIS A 224 55.11 -16.48 29.67
N GLU A 225 56.08 -15.60 29.85
CA GLU A 225 55.90 -14.24 30.37
C GLU A 225 55.23 -13.33 29.31
N ASP A 226 54.91 -12.09 29.67
CA ASP A 226 54.24 -11.12 28.78
C ASP A 226 55.05 -10.87 27.49
N ILE A 227 54.37 -10.90 26.34
CA ILE A 227 55.00 -10.84 25.02
C ILE A 227 55.18 -9.39 24.58
N ILE A 228 56.43 -8.93 24.54
CA ILE A 228 56.83 -7.65 23.95
C ILE A 228 57.26 -7.90 22.50
N THR A 229 56.53 -7.34 21.52
CA THR A 229 56.85 -7.53 20.10
C THR A 229 58.24 -6.99 19.76
N GLY A 230 59.06 -7.81 19.12
CA GLY A 230 60.47 -7.54 18.80
C GLY A 230 61.47 -8.17 19.78
N GLU A 231 61.08 -8.45 21.02
CA GLU A 231 61.96 -9.02 22.06
C GLU A 231 61.80 -10.55 22.19
N PRO A 232 62.87 -11.29 22.54
CA PRO A 232 62.77 -12.71 22.86
C PRO A 232 61.79 -12.97 24.02
N VAL A 233 60.92 -13.96 23.85
CA VAL A 233 59.91 -14.31 24.86
C VAL A 233 60.48 -15.31 25.85
N ARG A 234 60.31 -15.09 27.16
CA ARG A 234 60.75 -16.02 28.21
C ARG A 234 59.68 -17.03 28.53
N TRP A 235 60.11 -18.29 28.64
CA TRP A 235 59.30 -19.43 29.05
C TRP A 235 59.81 -20.01 30.36
N LYS A 236 58.92 -20.70 31.07
CA LYS A 236 59.16 -21.58 32.21
C LYS A 236 58.47 -22.91 31.96
N GLU A 237 59.26 -23.97 31.94
CA GLU A 237 58.81 -25.35 31.79
C GLU A 237 59.13 -26.11 33.06
N LYS A 238 58.12 -26.75 33.64
CA LYS A 238 58.30 -27.61 34.82
C LYS A 238 58.58 -29.04 34.37
N VAL A 239 59.60 -29.65 34.94
CA VAL A 239 60.00 -31.03 34.62
C VAL A 239 60.11 -31.84 35.90
N ILE A 240 59.46 -33.01 35.93
CA ILE A 240 59.59 -33.98 37.01
C ILE A 240 60.40 -35.17 36.53
N ALA A 241 61.52 -35.43 37.19
CA ALA A 241 62.30 -36.65 37.04
C ALA A 241 61.85 -37.69 38.08
N ARG A 242 61.25 -38.79 37.62
CA ARG A 242 60.80 -39.91 38.46
C ARG A 242 61.77 -41.09 38.36
N ASN A 243 62.33 -41.52 39.48
CA ASN A 243 63.05 -42.78 39.55
C ASN A 243 62.05 -43.96 39.51
N THR A 244 62.06 -44.73 38.43
CA THR A 244 61.19 -45.90 38.27
C THR A 244 61.69 -47.13 39.04
N LEU A 245 62.95 -47.14 39.47
CA LEU A 245 63.56 -48.24 40.22
C LEU A 245 63.35 -48.11 41.74
N ASN A 246 63.67 -49.18 42.47
CA ASN A 246 63.54 -49.24 43.94
C ASN A 246 64.92 -49.15 44.63
N GLU A 247 65.85 -48.42 44.03
CA GLU A 247 67.22 -48.18 44.48
C GLU A 247 67.64 -46.74 44.10
N THR A 248 68.73 -46.22 44.69
CA THR A 248 69.20 -44.86 44.40
C THR A 248 69.93 -44.82 43.06
N VAL A 249 69.57 -43.85 42.22
CA VAL A 249 70.03 -43.70 40.83
C VAL A 249 70.88 -42.41 40.70
N LYS A 250 72.03 -42.50 40.03
CA LYS A 250 73.06 -41.44 39.98
C LYS A 250 73.79 -41.36 38.63
N GLY A 251 74.04 -40.15 38.14
CA GLY A 251 74.74 -39.85 36.87
C GLY A 251 74.08 -38.71 36.08
N ASN A 252 74.68 -38.31 34.96
CA ASN A 252 74.18 -37.21 34.15
C ASN A 252 72.90 -37.59 33.38
N LEU A 253 71.92 -36.69 33.41
CA LEU A 253 70.69 -36.76 32.63
C LEU A 253 70.72 -35.66 31.55
N SER A 254 70.20 -35.96 30.36
CA SER A 254 69.99 -34.97 29.30
C SER A 254 68.50 -34.72 29.15
N LEU A 255 68.08 -33.47 29.24
CA LEU A 255 66.74 -33.05 28.87
C LEU A 255 66.58 -33.06 27.35
N ASP A 256 65.35 -33.29 26.91
CA ASP A 256 64.90 -33.34 25.52
C ASP A 256 64.23 -32.00 25.21
N LEU A 257 65.05 -30.99 24.94
CA LEU A 257 64.61 -29.60 24.77
C LEU A 257 64.51 -29.26 23.27
N PRO A 258 63.42 -28.63 22.80
CA PRO A 258 63.18 -28.43 21.38
C PRO A 258 64.17 -27.45 20.73
N GLU A 259 64.44 -27.68 19.44
CA GLU A 259 65.33 -26.84 18.65
C GLU A 259 64.78 -25.40 18.51
N GLY A 260 65.69 -24.41 18.58
CA GLY A 260 65.36 -22.99 18.44
C GLY A 260 65.23 -22.20 19.75
N ILE A 261 65.27 -22.85 20.92
CA ILE A 261 65.35 -22.16 22.22
C ILE A 261 66.79 -21.72 22.58
N PHE A 262 66.95 -20.72 23.45
CA PHE A 262 68.24 -20.20 23.91
C PHE A 262 68.16 -19.61 25.33
N ASP A 263 69.27 -19.13 25.92
CA ASP A 263 69.35 -18.62 27.32
C ASP A 263 68.78 -19.60 28.37
N ILE A 264 69.07 -20.89 28.17
CA ILE A 264 68.52 -22.00 28.95
C ILE A 264 69.09 -21.95 30.38
N LYS A 265 68.22 -22.06 31.40
CA LYS A 265 68.59 -22.14 32.83
C LYS A 265 67.76 -23.22 33.50
N ILE A 266 68.40 -24.23 34.07
CA ILE A 266 67.73 -25.33 34.79
C ILE A 266 68.02 -25.18 36.28
N TYR A 267 66.97 -25.07 37.10
CA TYR A 267 67.06 -24.78 38.54
C TYR A 267 66.75 -26.03 39.38
N ILE A 268 67.78 -26.64 39.97
CA ILE A 268 67.66 -27.90 40.73
C ILE A 268 68.01 -27.63 42.20
N GLY A 269 66.99 -27.36 43.01
CA GLY A 269 67.18 -27.00 44.42
C GLY A 269 67.94 -25.68 44.57
N ASN A 270 69.20 -25.74 44.98
CA ASN A 270 70.09 -24.57 45.10
C ASN A 270 71.09 -24.44 43.93
N GLU A 271 71.06 -25.34 42.95
CA GLU A 271 71.97 -25.32 41.79
C GLU A 271 71.28 -24.73 40.55
N THR A 272 72.05 -24.09 39.67
CA THR A 272 71.56 -23.56 38.39
C THR A 272 72.52 -23.92 37.27
N TYR A 273 72.00 -24.61 36.26
CA TYR A 273 72.73 -25.07 35.09
C TYR A 273 72.42 -24.14 33.90
N TYR A 274 73.46 -23.55 33.29
CA TYR A 274 73.30 -22.50 32.26
C TYR A 274 73.69 -23.02 30.87
N ASN A 275 72.86 -22.73 29.86
CA ASN A 275 73.07 -23.05 28.44
C ASN A 275 73.48 -24.52 28.17
N THR A 276 72.87 -25.45 28.90
CA THR A 276 73.06 -26.90 28.77
C THR A 276 71.74 -27.61 28.98
N SER A 277 71.45 -28.66 28.21
CA SER A 277 70.39 -29.62 28.50
C SER A 277 70.86 -30.75 29.42
N LYS A 278 72.17 -30.84 29.70
CA LYS A 278 72.79 -31.87 30.53
C LYS A 278 72.96 -31.39 31.97
N ILE A 279 72.40 -32.15 32.90
CA ILE A 279 72.33 -31.91 34.34
C ILE A 279 72.78 -33.15 35.12
N TRP A 280 73.12 -33.01 36.39
CA TRP A 280 73.48 -34.12 37.29
C TRP A 280 72.42 -34.18 38.41
N ILE A 281 71.62 -35.26 38.43
CA ILE A 281 70.52 -35.48 39.37
C ILE A 281 70.62 -36.83 40.11
N GLU A 282 70.86 -36.81 41.42
CA GLU A 282 70.77 -37.98 42.30
C GLU A 282 69.33 -38.19 42.77
N LEU A 283 68.72 -39.35 42.52
CA LEU A 283 67.35 -39.68 42.96
C LEU A 283 67.32 -40.95 43.82
N GLY A 284 66.72 -40.88 45.00
CA GLY A 284 66.47 -42.02 45.88
C GLY A 284 65.45 -43.04 45.32
N PRO A 285 65.25 -44.19 45.99
CA PRO A 285 64.30 -45.22 45.59
C PRO A 285 62.89 -44.63 45.42
N LYS A 286 62.30 -44.74 44.23
CA LYS A 286 60.99 -44.13 43.90
C LYS A 286 60.88 -42.62 44.15
N GLU A 287 62.00 -41.90 44.23
CA GLU A 287 61.97 -40.44 44.38
C GLU A 287 61.48 -39.77 43.08
N GLU A 288 60.63 -38.77 43.24
CA GLU A 288 60.27 -37.81 42.20
C GLU A 288 60.88 -36.46 42.57
N ARG A 289 61.59 -35.82 41.64
CA ARG A 289 62.12 -34.47 41.85
C ARG A 289 61.68 -33.54 40.73
N GLU A 290 61.07 -32.45 41.15
CA GLU A 290 60.67 -31.31 40.32
C GLU A 290 61.85 -30.34 40.16
N PHE A 291 61.99 -29.78 38.96
CA PHE A 291 62.87 -28.65 38.67
C PHE A 291 62.29 -27.80 37.54
N ASP A 292 62.59 -26.50 37.57
CA ASP A 292 62.13 -25.55 36.56
C ASP A 292 63.23 -25.32 35.49
N VAL A 293 62.80 -25.19 34.24
CA VAL A 293 63.63 -24.82 33.09
C VAL A 293 63.14 -23.48 32.55
N GLU A 294 63.95 -22.43 32.68
CA GLU A 294 63.74 -21.19 31.94
C GLU A 294 64.47 -21.23 30.59
N PHE A 295 63.85 -20.67 29.55
CA PHE A 295 64.50 -20.42 28.26
C PHE A 295 63.87 -19.21 27.54
N LEU A 296 64.52 -18.77 26.47
CA LEU A 296 64.04 -17.76 25.53
C LEU A 296 63.71 -18.38 24.17
N THR A 297 62.69 -17.86 23.50
CA THR A 297 62.34 -18.19 22.11
C THR A 297 62.43 -16.97 21.17
N PRO A 298 62.56 -17.18 19.84
CA PRO A 298 62.61 -16.10 18.86
C PRO A 298 61.39 -15.16 18.93
N PRO A 299 61.61 -13.83 18.82
CA PRO A 299 60.58 -12.80 19.03
C PRO A 299 59.36 -12.94 18.10
N VAL A 300 58.20 -12.50 18.60
CA VAL A 300 57.08 -12.13 17.73
C VAL A 300 57.46 -10.85 16.97
N LYS A 301 57.47 -10.95 15.64
CA LYS A 301 57.78 -9.87 14.70
C LYS A 301 56.49 -9.32 14.09
N MET A 302 56.55 -8.06 13.66
CA MET A 302 55.43 -7.36 13.03
C MET A 302 55.85 -6.81 11.66
N GLU A 303 55.00 -6.98 10.66
CA GLU A 303 55.07 -6.29 9.37
C GLU A 303 53.82 -5.40 9.21
N ILE A 304 54.00 -4.14 8.80
CA ILE A 304 52.91 -3.20 8.52
C ILE A 304 53.00 -2.75 7.06
N LYS A 305 51.90 -2.92 6.32
CA LYS A 305 51.72 -2.45 4.94
C LYS A 305 50.56 -1.45 4.89
N TYR A 306 50.82 -0.26 4.35
CA TYR A 306 49.79 0.76 4.17
C TYR A 306 49.07 0.55 2.83
N VAL A 307 47.74 0.70 2.83
CA VAL A 307 46.90 0.62 1.64
C VAL A 307 46.31 2.01 1.41
N ASN A 308 46.76 2.71 0.36
CA ASN A 308 46.12 3.96 -0.04
C ASN A 308 44.72 3.64 -0.58
N VAL A 309 43.72 4.38 -0.11
CA VAL A 309 42.37 4.41 -0.70
C VAL A 309 42.30 5.65 -1.57
N THR A 310 42.30 5.47 -2.89
CA THR A 310 42.23 6.58 -3.85
C THR A 310 40.79 6.86 -4.26
N LEU A 311 40.52 8.09 -4.72
CA LEU A 311 39.23 8.47 -5.33
C LEU A 311 38.81 7.49 -6.44
N SER A 312 39.76 7.14 -7.32
CA SER A 312 39.61 6.17 -8.40
C SER A 312 39.31 4.73 -7.95
N SER A 313 39.62 4.37 -6.70
CA SER A 313 39.30 3.05 -6.12
C SER A 313 37.94 2.96 -5.44
N LEU A 314 37.23 4.09 -5.30
CA LEU A 314 35.96 4.18 -4.57
C LEU A 314 34.75 4.44 -5.48
N LEU A 315 34.96 5.05 -6.65
CA LEU A 315 33.89 5.43 -7.55
C LEU A 315 33.63 4.36 -8.63
N PRO A 316 32.36 4.11 -8.99
CA PRO A 316 32.04 3.23 -10.11
C PRO A 316 32.52 3.86 -11.43
N SER A 317 32.83 3.02 -12.42
CA SER A 317 33.39 3.44 -13.72
C SER A 317 32.57 4.51 -14.46
N GLU A 318 31.26 4.47 -14.27
CA GLU A 318 30.26 5.30 -14.92
C GLU A 318 29.85 6.54 -14.11
N ALA A 319 30.55 6.85 -13.01
CA ALA A 319 30.34 8.06 -12.21
C ALA A 319 30.60 9.33 -13.03
N LYS A 320 29.74 10.34 -12.84
CA LYS A 320 29.82 11.66 -13.50
C LYS A 320 29.49 12.80 -12.56
N ASN A 321 29.87 14.03 -12.92
CA ASN A 321 29.67 15.23 -12.08
C ASN A 321 30.27 15.04 -10.68
N ILE A 322 31.53 14.59 -10.63
CA ILE A 322 32.22 14.15 -9.43
C ILE A 322 32.81 15.38 -8.72
N GLU A 323 32.18 15.82 -7.63
CA GLU A 323 32.67 16.90 -6.77
C GLU A 323 33.43 16.32 -5.57
N VAL A 324 34.64 16.80 -5.31
CA VAL A 324 35.47 16.36 -4.18
C VAL A 324 35.64 17.50 -3.19
N TYR A 325 35.07 17.33 -2.00
CA TYR A 325 35.19 18.27 -0.89
C TYR A 325 36.13 17.72 0.19
N LYS A 326 36.87 18.61 0.84
CA LYS A 326 37.62 18.32 2.08
C LYS A 326 37.39 19.43 3.10
N ASN A 327 37.02 19.09 4.33
CA ASN A 327 36.68 20.05 5.39
C ASN A 327 35.62 21.09 4.93
N GLY A 328 34.65 20.65 4.13
CA GLY A 328 33.59 21.48 3.56
C GLY A 328 33.99 22.38 2.38
N VAL A 329 35.27 22.42 2.00
CA VAL A 329 35.76 23.19 0.85
C VAL A 329 35.84 22.27 -0.38
N LEU A 330 35.28 22.70 -1.52
CA LEU A 330 35.48 22.03 -2.80
C LEU A 330 36.96 22.13 -3.18
N ILE A 331 37.64 20.99 -3.28
CA ILE A 331 39.05 20.92 -3.67
C ILE A 331 39.25 20.50 -5.12
N ASP A 332 38.29 19.79 -5.72
CA ASP A 332 38.39 19.28 -7.08
C ASP A 332 37.02 18.95 -7.71
N HIS A 333 36.94 18.90 -9.03
CA HIS A 333 35.72 18.54 -9.78
C HIS A 333 36.04 17.88 -11.14
N TYR A 334 35.41 16.74 -11.42
CA TYR A 334 35.59 15.95 -12.64
C TYR A 334 34.25 15.66 -13.33
N ASN A 335 34.20 15.75 -14.66
CA ASN A 335 33.00 15.39 -15.43
C ASN A 335 32.75 13.87 -15.43
N ASP A 336 33.81 13.07 -15.33
CA ASP A 336 33.87 11.64 -15.57
C ASP A 336 35.09 11.01 -14.87
N THR A 337 35.26 9.70 -15.02
CA THR A 337 36.32 8.89 -14.42
C THR A 337 37.60 8.79 -15.26
N GLU A 338 37.63 9.31 -16.50
CA GLU A 338 38.74 9.07 -17.43
C GLU A 338 40.01 9.87 -17.08
N ASN A 339 39.85 10.98 -16.36
CA ASN A 339 40.91 11.96 -16.09
C ASN A 339 41.16 12.19 -14.57
N PHE A 340 40.94 11.17 -13.73
CA PHE A 340 41.24 11.26 -12.30
C PHE A 340 42.68 11.67 -11.99
N SER A 341 42.87 12.49 -10.94
CA SER A 341 44.13 12.52 -10.21
C SER A 341 44.13 11.53 -9.05
N ASP A 342 45.31 11.04 -8.65
CA ASP A 342 45.49 10.07 -7.56
C ASP A 342 45.31 10.69 -6.16
N ILE A 343 44.17 11.34 -5.91
CA ILE A 343 43.77 11.81 -4.58
C ILE A 343 43.64 10.59 -3.67
N THR A 344 44.58 10.45 -2.74
CA THR A 344 44.46 9.53 -1.61
C THR A 344 43.47 10.13 -0.61
N ILE A 345 42.27 9.56 -0.56
CA ILE A 345 41.18 9.95 0.35
C ILE A 345 41.50 9.49 1.78
N ALA A 346 42.05 8.28 1.94
CA ALA A 346 42.37 7.71 3.23
C ALA A 346 43.48 6.63 3.13
N ARG A 347 43.94 6.12 4.27
CA ARG A 347 44.91 5.02 4.34
C ARG A 347 44.45 3.91 5.29
N GLY A 348 44.30 2.71 4.75
CA GLY A 348 44.20 1.48 5.53
C GLY A 348 45.57 0.96 5.98
N LYS A 349 45.55 0.05 6.96
CA LYS A 349 46.71 -0.68 7.48
C LYS A 349 46.44 -2.19 7.38
N LYS A 350 47.35 -2.94 6.75
CA LYS A 350 47.43 -4.39 6.86
C LYS A 350 48.62 -4.74 7.75
N ILE A 351 48.38 -5.46 8.84
CA ILE A 351 49.38 -5.80 9.84
C ILE A 351 49.46 -7.33 9.93
N ARG A 352 50.67 -7.87 9.89
CA ARG A 352 50.95 -9.29 10.08
C ARG A 352 51.90 -9.47 11.26
N LEU A 353 51.46 -10.24 12.26
CA LEU A 353 52.32 -10.75 13.33
C LEU A 353 52.79 -12.16 12.97
N TYR A 354 54.06 -12.49 13.25
CA TYR A 354 54.64 -13.80 12.93
C TYR A 354 55.85 -14.13 13.81
N HIS A 355 56.22 -15.40 13.94
CA HIS A 355 57.39 -15.83 14.71
C HIS A 355 58.13 -17.00 14.06
N SER A 356 59.19 -17.46 14.73
CA SER A 356 59.90 -18.70 14.44
C SER A 356 60.22 -19.50 15.71
N SER A 357 59.43 -19.26 16.78
CA SER A 357 59.40 -20.09 17.98
C SER A 357 58.94 -21.53 17.67
N PRO A 358 59.52 -22.57 18.30
CA PRO A 358 59.03 -23.95 18.20
C PRO A 358 57.68 -24.16 18.92
N PHE A 359 57.31 -23.24 19.83
CA PHE A 359 56.03 -23.22 20.53
C PHE A 359 55.10 -22.12 19.97
N PRO A 360 53.77 -22.35 19.92
CA PRO A 360 52.80 -21.29 19.67
C PRO A 360 52.81 -20.28 20.83
N TYR A 361 52.47 -19.02 20.56
CA TYR A 361 52.34 -17.99 21.57
C TYR A 361 50.87 -17.74 21.93
N HIS A 362 50.55 -17.56 23.21
CA HIS A 362 49.18 -17.38 23.68
C HIS A 362 48.89 -15.94 24.13
N ASN A 363 47.62 -15.52 24.05
CA ASN A 363 47.14 -14.21 24.52
C ASN A 363 47.91 -12.98 23.96
N VAL A 364 48.45 -13.09 22.74
CA VAL A 364 49.26 -12.02 22.12
C VAL A 364 48.39 -10.79 21.90
N THR A 365 48.69 -9.71 22.63
CA THR A 365 47.92 -8.47 22.59
C THR A 365 48.75 -7.33 22.02
N LEU A 366 48.21 -6.59 21.05
CA LEU A 366 48.84 -5.44 20.40
C LEU A 366 47.91 -4.23 20.41
N GLU A 367 48.44 -3.06 20.75
CA GLU A 367 47.71 -1.79 20.67
C GLU A 367 48.11 -0.99 19.42
N ILE A 368 47.15 -0.79 18.53
CA ILE A 368 47.33 -0.19 17.21
C ILE A 368 46.63 1.18 17.19
N PRO A 369 47.34 2.31 17.09
CA PRO A 369 46.69 3.61 16.97
C PRO A 369 45.96 3.74 15.64
N VAL A 370 44.74 4.29 15.67
CA VAL A 370 43.88 4.54 14.49
C VAL A 370 43.46 6.00 14.45
N GLU A 371 43.29 6.54 13.23
CA GLU A 371 43.03 7.97 13.03
C GLU A 371 41.60 8.38 13.44
N SER A 372 40.67 7.42 13.57
CA SER A 372 39.39 7.62 14.26
C SER A 372 38.82 6.29 14.77
N ASN A 373 37.83 6.36 15.67
CA ASN A 373 37.01 5.20 16.09
C ASN A 373 35.98 4.75 15.01
N LYS A 374 36.12 5.23 13.77
CA LYS A 374 35.29 4.84 12.63
C LYS A 374 36.18 4.17 11.57
N VAL A 375 36.39 2.88 11.75
CA VAL A 375 37.17 2.00 10.88
C VAL A 375 36.47 0.66 10.71
N SER A 376 36.56 0.08 9.52
CA SER A 376 36.24 -1.33 9.29
C SER A 376 37.46 -2.19 9.65
N VAL A 377 37.24 -3.35 10.26
CA VAL A 377 38.29 -4.20 10.82
C VAL A 377 37.97 -5.67 10.52
N GLU A 378 38.88 -6.34 9.83
CA GLU A 378 38.76 -7.74 9.40
C GLU A 378 40.10 -8.46 9.62
N GLY A 379 40.10 -9.64 10.24
CA GLY A 379 41.31 -10.38 10.53
C GLY A 379 41.15 -11.50 11.55
N ASP A 380 42.28 -12.10 11.91
CA ASP A 380 42.38 -13.18 12.90
C ASP A 380 42.15 -12.66 14.33
N GLY A 381 41.66 -13.51 15.24
CA GLY A 381 41.52 -13.19 16.66
C GLY A 381 40.33 -12.27 17.00
N SER A 382 40.46 -11.49 18.08
CA SER A 382 39.44 -10.57 18.58
C SER A 382 39.99 -9.16 18.74
N TYR A 383 39.13 -8.13 18.75
CA TYR A 383 39.58 -6.75 18.93
C TYR A 383 38.60 -5.90 19.74
N LEU A 384 39.13 -4.85 20.38
CA LEU A 384 38.38 -3.80 21.05
C LEU A 384 38.86 -2.44 20.55
N LEU A 385 37.94 -1.62 20.05
CA LEU A 385 38.21 -0.28 19.55
C LEU A 385 37.76 0.76 20.59
N LYS A 386 38.72 1.55 21.13
CA LYS A 386 38.44 2.56 22.17
C LYS A 386 39.44 3.71 22.09
N ASP A 387 38.96 4.94 22.29
CA ASP A 387 39.81 6.13 22.52
C ASP A 387 40.95 6.34 21.48
N GLY A 388 40.70 6.08 20.19
CA GLY A 388 41.69 6.20 19.11
C GLY A 388 42.65 5.02 18.99
N THR A 389 42.43 3.96 19.74
CA THR A 389 43.30 2.77 19.79
C THR A 389 42.48 1.50 19.55
N LEU A 390 42.98 0.65 18.65
CA LEU A 390 42.50 -0.70 18.45
C LEU A 390 43.39 -1.66 19.22
N ARG A 391 42.86 -2.30 20.26
CA ARG A 391 43.52 -3.41 20.96
C ARG A 391 43.15 -4.72 20.26
N TRP A 392 44.12 -5.35 19.61
CA TRP A 392 44.00 -6.66 18.98
C TRP A 392 44.48 -7.74 19.94
N ASN A 393 43.71 -8.81 20.14
CA ASN A 393 44.08 -9.96 20.97
C ASN A 393 43.95 -11.26 20.17
N ILE A 394 45.05 -12.00 20.11
CA ILE A 394 45.17 -13.30 19.44
C ILE A 394 45.35 -14.36 20.53
N GLY A 395 44.32 -15.19 20.74
CA GLY A 395 44.32 -16.21 21.80
C GLY A 395 45.41 -17.28 21.63
N GLU A 396 45.68 -17.68 20.38
CA GLU A 396 46.86 -18.46 20.00
C GLU A 396 47.41 -17.95 18.65
N LEU A 397 48.72 -17.71 18.62
CA LEU A 397 49.51 -17.38 17.45
C LEU A 397 50.49 -18.55 17.22
N SER A 398 50.15 -19.47 16.32
CA SER A 398 50.94 -20.69 16.05
C SER A 398 51.96 -20.54 14.91
N SER A 399 51.85 -19.50 14.07
CA SER A 399 52.87 -19.16 13.06
C SER A 399 52.78 -17.70 12.59
N SER A 400 51.60 -17.27 12.14
CA SER A 400 51.31 -15.86 11.84
C SER A 400 49.81 -15.54 11.90
N ALA A 401 49.47 -14.32 12.29
CA ALA A 401 48.13 -13.76 12.31
C ALA A 401 48.11 -12.40 11.57
N ASN A 402 46.96 -12.02 11.03
CA ASN A 402 46.78 -10.87 10.13
C ASN A 402 45.56 -10.05 10.55
N ILE A 403 45.67 -8.73 10.45
CA ILE A 403 44.53 -7.81 10.60
C ILE A 403 44.59 -6.71 9.55
N THR A 404 43.44 -6.42 8.95
CA THR A 404 43.21 -5.34 8.00
C THR A 404 42.30 -4.31 8.65
N ILE A 405 42.75 -3.06 8.67
CA ILE A 405 42.02 -1.91 9.21
C ILE A 405 41.84 -0.92 8.05
N MET A 406 40.60 -0.62 7.71
CA MET A 406 40.22 0.30 6.63
C MET A 406 39.38 1.47 7.20
N PRO A 407 39.34 2.64 6.55
CA PRO A 407 38.42 3.71 6.95
C PRO A 407 36.95 3.27 6.89
N ASP A 408 36.10 3.83 7.77
CA ASP A 408 34.64 3.78 7.61
C ASP A 408 34.24 4.68 6.43
N ILE A 409 33.61 4.08 5.42
CA ILE A 409 33.14 4.76 4.21
C ILE A 409 31.62 4.63 4.15
N LYS A 410 30.91 5.76 4.24
CA LYS A 410 29.45 5.79 4.20
C LYS A 410 28.99 6.31 2.86
N ILE A 411 28.24 5.49 2.14
CA ILE A 411 27.62 5.84 0.86
C ILE A 411 26.12 6.04 1.09
N SER A 412 25.60 7.16 0.62
CA SER A 412 24.17 7.51 0.65
C SER A 412 23.70 7.83 -0.76
N GLN A 413 22.60 7.18 -1.17
CA GLN A 413 21.91 7.41 -2.43
C GLN A 413 20.89 8.56 -2.27
N GLY A 414 20.71 9.36 -3.32
CA GLY A 414 19.63 10.32 -3.45
C GLY A 414 18.29 9.70 -3.90
N ASN A 415 17.33 10.56 -4.22
CA ASN A 415 16.03 10.17 -4.74
C ASN A 415 16.13 9.65 -6.18
N VAL A 416 15.53 8.49 -6.44
CA VAL A 416 15.55 7.88 -7.77
C VAL A 416 14.41 8.41 -8.63
N THR A 417 14.74 8.95 -9.80
CA THR A 417 13.81 9.56 -10.75
C THR A 417 14.06 8.95 -12.13
N PHE A 418 13.02 8.43 -12.80
CA PHE A 418 13.21 7.74 -14.08
C PHE A 418 13.66 8.72 -15.17
N GLY A 419 14.69 8.34 -15.93
CA GLY A 419 15.28 9.20 -16.96
C GLY A 419 16.16 10.36 -16.45
N LYS A 420 16.30 10.57 -15.13
CA LYS A 420 17.29 11.50 -14.55
C LYS A 420 18.40 10.71 -13.83
N PRO A 421 19.67 11.19 -13.81
CA PRO A 421 20.75 10.54 -13.07
C PRO A 421 20.42 10.35 -11.59
N VAL A 422 21.02 9.34 -10.97
CA VAL A 422 20.91 9.12 -9.51
C VAL A 422 22.12 9.74 -8.84
N GLU A 423 21.88 10.72 -7.98
CA GLU A 423 22.93 11.37 -7.19
C GLU A 423 23.34 10.52 -5.98
N TRP A 424 24.61 10.61 -5.61
CA TRP A 424 25.21 9.91 -4.47
C TRP A 424 26.10 10.86 -3.68
N GLU A 425 26.13 10.67 -2.36
CA GLU A 425 27.08 11.32 -1.46
C GLU A 425 27.83 10.25 -0.67
N MET A 426 29.16 10.28 -0.73
CA MET A 426 30.08 9.40 -0.03
C MET A 426 30.90 10.20 1.00
N LYS A 427 31.05 9.66 2.22
CA LYS A 427 31.78 10.29 3.32
C LYS A 427 32.88 9.37 3.85
N CYS A 428 34.10 9.90 3.95
CA CYS A 428 35.28 9.19 4.43
C CYS A 428 36.21 10.18 5.17
N GLY A 429 36.20 10.16 6.50
CA GLY A 429 36.91 11.15 7.32
C GLY A 429 36.46 12.59 7.01
N ASP A 430 37.44 13.48 6.75
CA ASP A 430 37.24 14.88 6.37
C ASP A 430 36.70 15.07 4.92
N PHE A 431 36.66 14.00 4.12
CA PHE A 431 36.26 14.07 2.71
C PHE A 431 34.77 13.77 2.53
N VAL A 432 34.13 14.56 1.66
CA VAL A 432 32.81 14.29 1.09
C VAL A 432 32.96 14.28 -0.42
N ILE A 433 32.52 13.20 -1.07
CA ILE A 433 32.54 13.07 -2.53
C ILE A 433 31.09 12.97 -2.99
N ARG A 434 30.70 13.80 -3.96
CA ARG A 434 29.40 13.72 -4.64
C ARG A 434 29.61 13.27 -6.06
N TYR A 435 28.68 12.47 -6.58
CA TYR A 435 28.72 11.99 -7.96
C TYR A 435 27.34 11.46 -8.38
N SER A 436 27.12 11.41 -9.69
CA SER A 436 25.91 10.90 -10.32
C SER A 436 26.17 9.59 -11.06
N THR A 437 25.20 8.69 -11.12
CA THR A 437 25.23 7.45 -11.92
C THR A 437 24.07 7.39 -12.93
N PRO A 438 24.15 6.57 -14.00
CA PRO A 438 23.20 6.58 -15.11
C PRO A 438 21.73 6.40 -14.69
N ALA A 439 20.83 7.15 -15.30
CA ALA A 439 19.40 7.07 -15.02
C ALA A 439 18.84 5.63 -15.17
N PRO A 440 17.99 5.15 -14.24
CA PRO A 440 17.26 3.91 -14.46
C PRO A 440 16.17 4.13 -15.51
N ILE A 441 15.78 3.02 -16.15
CA ILE A 441 14.87 2.99 -17.29
C ILE A 441 13.65 2.14 -16.91
N LYS A 442 12.45 2.71 -17.07
CA LYS A 442 11.17 1.98 -17.06
C LYS A 442 10.65 1.87 -18.48
N ARG A 443 10.14 0.69 -18.87
CA ARG A 443 9.41 0.46 -20.13
C ARG A 443 8.14 -0.33 -19.87
N GLU A 444 7.04 0.09 -20.46
CA GLU A 444 5.71 -0.51 -20.28
C GLU A 444 5.16 -1.05 -21.59
N PHE A 445 4.50 -2.20 -21.56
CA PHE A 445 3.93 -2.88 -22.73
C PHE A 445 2.55 -3.44 -22.36
N LEU A 446 1.52 -3.08 -23.14
CA LEU A 446 0.17 -3.63 -22.98
C LEU A 446 0.11 -5.03 -23.62
N GLU A 447 -0.14 -6.08 -22.83
CA GLU A 447 -0.23 -7.46 -23.32
C GLU A 447 -1.66 -7.87 -23.66
N LYS A 448 -2.64 -7.40 -22.88
CA LYS A 448 -4.07 -7.69 -23.10
C LYS A 448 -4.93 -6.54 -22.61
N ASN A 449 -6.00 -6.24 -23.34
CA ASN A 449 -7.06 -5.33 -22.93
C ASN A 449 -8.38 -5.82 -23.50
N SER A 450 -9.20 -6.48 -22.68
CA SER A 450 -10.56 -6.89 -23.03
C SER A 450 -11.52 -6.64 -21.88
N GLU A 451 -12.83 -6.76 -22.14
CA GLU A 451 -13.88 -6.49 -21.17
C GLU A 451 -13.83 -7.38 -19.90
N ARG A 452 -13.10 -8.51 -19.96
CA ARG A 452 -12.87 -9.41 -18.80
C ARG A 452 -11.55 -9.15 -18.08
N ILE A 453 -10.47 -8.78 -18.78
CA ILE A 453 -9.12 -8.71 -18.22
C ILE A 453 -8.20 -7.73 -18.97
N TYR A 454 -7.44 -6.97 -18.20
CA TYR A 454 -6.32 -6.13 -18.64
C TYR A 454 -4.99 -6.72 -18.16
N ARG A 455 -3.92 -6.65 -18.96
CA ARG A 455 -2.56 -7.06 -18.59
C ARG A 455 -1.52 -6.09 -19.14
N LYS A 456 -0.61 -5.61 -18.29
CA LYS A 456 0.54 -4.78 -18.64
C LYS A 456 1.82 -5.40 -18.11
N ARG A 457 2.83 -5.56 -18.99
CA ARG A 457 4.21 -5.89 -18.62
C ARG A 457 5.02 -4.63 -18.39
N ILE A 458 5.87 -4.63 -17.37
CA ILE A 458 6.67 -3.48 -16.94
C ILE A 458 8.10 -3.94 -16.67
N PHE A 459 9.03 -3.49 -17.50
CA PHE A 459 10.46 -3.72 -17.29
C PHE A 459 11.07 -2.52 -16.59
N VAL A 460 11.87 -2.78 -15.55
CA VAL A 460 12.60 -1.76 -14.81
C VAL A 460 14.07 -2.20 -14.75
N SER A 461 14.99 -1.35 -15.19
CA SER A 461 16.40 -1.74 -15.36
C SER A 461 17.35 -0.57 -15.10
N SER A 462 18.52 -0.85 -14.52
CA SER A 462 19.62 0.12 -14.41
C SER A 462 20.84 -0.31 -15.24
N ASN A 463 21.56 0.67 -15.79
CA ASN A 463 22.87 0.47 -16.43
C ASN A 463 24.03 0.83 -15.47
N SER A 464 23.76 1.02 -14.18
CA SER A 464 24.78 1.23 -13.15
C SER A 464 25.25 -0.09 -12.55
N SER A 465 26.54 -0.15 -12.20
CA SER A 465 27.15 -1.18 -11.36
C SER A 465 26.69 -1.12 -9.89
N LEU A 466 26.14 0.02 -9.44
CA LEU A 466 25.52 0.17 -8.13
C LEU A 466 24.03 -0.20 -8.21
N ALA A 467 23.60 -1.15 -7.39
CA ALA A 467 22.18 -1.50 -7.24
C ALA A 467 21.41 -0.35 -6.58
N TYR A 468 20.37 0.15 -7.25
CA TYR A 468 19.58 1.27 -6.74
C TYR A 468 18.55 0.80 -5.72
N LYS A 469 18.56 1.38 -4.52
CA LYS A 469 17.74 0.94 -3.40
C LYS A 469 16.46 1.75 -3.27
N ASN A 470 15.39 1.08 -2.83
CA ASN A 470 14.06 1.65 -2.62
C ASN A 470 13.52 2.43 -3.84
N VAL A 471 13.64 1.85 -5.04
CA VAL A 471 13.14 2.49 -6.26
C VAL A 471 11.61 2.43 -6.28
N LYS A 472 10.96 3.56 -6.00
CA LYS A 472 9.51 3.70 -6.17
C LYS A 472 9.13 3.64 -7.65
N VAL A 473 8.20 2.78 -8.00
CA VAL A 473 7.69 2.60 -9.36
C VAL A 473 6.17 2.72 -9.35
N CYS A 474 5.62 3.42 -10.33
CA CYS A 474 4.18 3.51 -10.54
C CYS A 474 3.81 3.30 -12.00
N THR A 475 2.56 2.89 -12.24
CA THR A 475 1.95 2.79 -13.58
C THR A 475 0.46 3.11 -13.52
N ARG A 476 -0.11 3.61 -14.62
CA ARG A 476 -1.56 3.70 -14.80
C ARG A 476 -2.16 2.33 -15.14
N ILE A 477 -3.36 2.07 -14.61
CA ILE A 477 -4.24 0.95 -14.93
C ILE A 477 -5.64 1.50 -15.31
N PRO A 478 -6.54 0.68 -15.86
CA PRO A 478 -7.96 1.02 -15.93
C PRO A 478 -8.57 1.22 -14.54
N GLU A 479 -9.62 2.02 -14.45
CA GLU A 479 -10.33 2.33 -13.20
C GLU A 479 -10.82 1.05 -12.48
N VAL A 480 -10.42 0.86 -11.23
CA VAL A 480 -10.90 -0.22 -10.34
C VAL A 480 -11.45 0.34 -9.03
N ARG A 481 -12.40 -0.36 -8.40
CA ARG A 481 -12.92 0.03 -7.08
C ARG A 481 -12.21 -0.69 -5.93
N TYR A 482 -11.71 -1.90 -6.16
CA TYR A 482 -11.14 -2.73 -5.10
C TYR A 482 -9.74 -3.26 -5.45
N ASP A 483 -8.90 -3.38 -4.43
CA ASP A 483 -7.56 -3.98 -4.46
C ASP A 483 -7.57 -5.42 -5.00
N LEU A 484 -8.55 -6.22 -4.59
CA LEU A 484 -8.78 -7.60 -5.04
C LEU A 484 -9.04 -7.77 -6.54
N GLN A 485 -9.17 -6.67 -7.32
CA GLN A 485 -9.21 -6.70 -8.78
C GLN A 485 -7.80 -6.70 -9.41
N VAL A 486 -6.76 -6.35 -8.66
CA VAL A 486 -5.40 -6.10 -9.16
C VAL A 486 -4.43 -7.16 -8.64
N SER A 487 -3.65 -7.74 -9.55
CA SER A 487 -2.67 -8.78 -9.23
C SER A 487 -1.34 -8.56 -9.93
N PHE A 488 -0.28 -9.06 -9.30
CA PHE A 488 1.01 -9.30 -9.96
C PHE A 488 1.02 -10.77 -10.39
N ASP A 489 0.89 -11.01 -11.70
CA ASP A 489 0.63 -12.34 -12.28
C ASP A 489 1.91 -13.16 -12.56
N ASP A 490 3.02 -12.78 -11.94
CA ASP A 490 4.34 -13.36 -12.17
C ASP A 490 4.83 -14.18 -10.97
N LEU A 491 5.37 -15.37 -11.24
CA LEU A 491 5.73 -16.36 -10.22
C LEU A 491 6.92 -15.89 -9.36
N ASP A 492 7.87 -15.20 -9.98
CA ASP A 492 9.05 -14.65 -9.32
C ASP A 492 8.71 -13.48 -8.37
N HIS A 493 7.48 -12.97 -8.43
CA HIS A 493 7.03 -11.72 -7.82
C HIS A 493 5.81 -11.87 -6.90
N THR A 494 5.52 -13.10 -6.45
CA THR A 494 4.44 -13.36 -5.50
C THR A 494 4.68 -12.65 -4.15
N GLY A 495 3.66 -11.91 -3.66
CA GLY A 495 3.72 -11.23 -2.36
C GLY A 495 4.26 -9.79 -2.37
N ILE A 496 4.43 -9.15 -3.54
CA ILE A 496 4.73 -7.71 -3.61
C ILE A 496 3.67 -6.88 -2.86
N SER A 497 4.11 -6.03 -1.94
CA SER A 497 3.29 -4.97 -1.37
C SER A 497 3.22 -3.79 -2.33
N TYR A 498 2.00 -3.40 -2.69
CA TYR A 498 1.71 -2.26 -3.56
C TYR A 498 0.58 -1.42 -2.94
N ASN A 499 0.53 -0.15 -3.33
CA ASN A 499 -0.56 0.77 -3.06
C ASN A 499 -1.38 0.98 -4.33
N LEU A 500 -2.70 1.08 -4.21
CA LEU A 500 -3.54 1.67 -5.25
C LEU A 500 -3.75 3.15 -4.95
N LEU A 501 -3.70 3.98 -5.99
CA LEU A 501 -3.86 5.42 -5.92
C LEU A 501 -4.97 5.87 -6.90
N ASP A 502 -5.79 6.80 -6.44
CA ASP A 502 -6.72 7.60 -7.24
C ASP A 502 -6.01 8.91 -7.57
N ARG A 503 -5.49 9.08 -8.80
CA ARG A 503 -4.71 10.27 -9.19
C ARG A 503 -5.49 11.34 -9.96
N ASP A 504 -6.73 11.08 -10.39
CA ASP A 504 -7.62 12.13 -10.92
C ASP A 504 -8.68 12.60 -9.90
N GLY A 505 -8.81 11.92 -8.75
CA GLY A 505 -9.74 12.27 -7.69
C GLY A 505 -11.20 11.94 -8.06
N ASN A 506 -11.41 10.83 -8.76
CA ASN A 506 -12.73 10.39 -9.21
C ASN A 506 -13.44 9.40 -8.26
N ASN A 507 -12.75 8.92 -7.21
CA ASN A 507 -13.13 7.86 -6.25
C ASN A 507 -12.97 6.41 -6.76
N LEU A 508 -12.15 6.20 -7.79
CA LEU A 508 -11.69 4.90 -8.29
C LEU A 508 -10.17 4.95 -8.44
N PHE A 509 -9.50 3.80 -8.27
CA PHE A 509 -8.05 3.74 -8.40
C PHE A 509 -7.65 3.66 -9.88
N ASP A 510 -6.75 4.53 -10.31
CA ASP A 510 -6.23 4.62 -11.68
C ASP A 510 -4.74 4.25 -11.80
N THR A 511 -4.06 4.04 -10.65
CA THR A 511 -2.61 3.91 -10.58
C THR A 511 -2.19 2.85 -9.56
N VAL A 512 -1.26 1.98 -9.93
CA VAL A 512 -0.54 1.07 -9.02
C VAL A 512 0.82 1.66 -8.69
N GLU A 513 1.23 1.64 -7.42
CA GLU A 513 2.55 2.07 -6.95
C GLU A 513 3.18 1.02 -6.04
N TRP A 514 4.43 0.62 -6.30
CA TRP A 514 5.20 -0.31 -5.47
C TRP A 514 6.65 0.18 -5.32
N THR A 515 7.45 -0.50 -4.50
CA THR A 515 8.87 -0.17 -4.29
C THR A 515 9.74 -1.38 -4.54
N ILE A 516 10.75 -1.23 -5.38
CA ILE A 516 11.79 -2.24 -5.61
C ILE A 516 12.87 -2.08 -4.53
N PRO A 517 13.14 -3.07 -3.66
CA PRO A 517 14.10 -2.92 -2.57
C PRO A 517 15.53 -2.69 -3.07
N GLU A 518 15.95 -3.44 -4.09
CA GLU A 518 17.18 -3.26 -4.86
C GLU A 518 16.89 -3.52 -6.34
N LEU A 519 17.17 -2.57 -7.21
CA LEU A 519 16.93 -2.63 -8.65
C LEU A 519 18.19 -3.12 -9.38
N TYR A 520 18.07 -4.23 -10.11
CA TYR A 520 19.02 -4.69 -11.10
C TYR A 520 18.36 -4.69 -12.49
N GLN A 521 17.48 -5.66 -12.75
CA GLN A 521 16.69 -5.78 -13.98
C GLN A 521 15.41 -6.60 -13.72
N GLU A 522 14.34 -5.90 -13.35
CA GLU A 522 13.07 -6.49 -12.93
C GLU A 522 12.03 -6.47 -14.06
N ASN A 523 11.08 -7.41 -14.00
CA ASN A 523 10.03 -7.62 -15.01
C ASN A 523 8.75 -7.98 -14.28
N TYR A 524 7.76 -7.09 -14.29
CA TYR A 524 6.47 -7.28 -13.60
C TYR A 524 5.34 -7.46 -14.62
N ILE A 525 4.38 -8.33 -14.31
CA ILE A 525 3.10 -8.42 -15.03
C ILE A 525 2.02 -7.93 -14.06
N ILE A 526 1.42 -6.77 -14.33
CA ILE A 526 0.27 -6.27 -13.59
C ILE A 526 -0.99 -6.60 -14.38
N SER A 527 -1.93 -7.26 -13.72
CA SER A 527 -3.24 -7.61 -14.26
C SER A 527 -4.37 -6.88 -13.53
N VAL A 528 -5.46 -6.64 -14.25
CA VAL A 528 -6.74 -6.27 -13.67
C VAL A 528 -7.82 -7.24 -14.15
N ASP A 529 -8.51 -7.87 -13.20
CA ASP A 529 -9.66 -8.73 -13.41
C ASP A 529 -10.96 -7.92 -13.23
N PHE A 530 -11.75 -7.82 -14.31
CA PHE A 530 -13.05 -7.15 -14.31
C PHE A 530 -14.20 -8.09 -13.96
N ASN A 531 -14.04 -9.41 -14.16
CA ASN A 531 -15.04 -10.42 -13.78
C ASN A 531 -15.13 -10.60 -12.26
N ARG A 532 -14.04 -10.32 -11.54
CA ARG A 532 -13.95 -10.40 -10.07
C ARG A 532 -15.02 -9.56 -9.34
N VAL A 533 -15.49 -8.47 -9.94
CA VAL A 533 -16.43 -7.51 -9.32
C VAL A 533 -17.57 -7.18 -10.28
N ARG A 534 -18.77 -7.67 -9.96
CA ARG A 534 -20.00 -7.29 -10.67
C ARG A 534 -20.69 -6.13 -9.94
N PHE A 535 -20.70 -4.95 -10.57
CA PHE A 535 -21.61 -3.87 -10.22
C PHE A 535 -23.05 -4.37 -10.46
N ALA A 536 -23.79 -4.66 -9.39
CA ALA A 536 -25.00 -5.48 -9.47
C ALA A 536 -26.29 -4.64 -9.55
N ASP A 537 -26.31 -3.53 -8.83
CA ASP A 537 -27.34 -2.48 -8.89
C ASP A 537 -26.71 -1.13 -8.51
N ARG A 538 -27.53 -0.07 -8.34
CA ARG A 538 -27.08 1.29 -7.98
C ARG A 538 -26.31 1.34 -6.64
N PHE A 539 -26.62 0.45 -5.71
CA PHE A 539 -26.20 0.45 -4.30
C PHE A 539 -25.26 -0.69 -3.94
N ALA A 540 -25.18 -1.74 -4.77
CA ALA A 540 -24.48 -2.99 -4.47
C ALA A 540 -23.42 -3.40 -5.51
N ASP A 541 -22.25 -3.77 -4.98
CA ASP A 541 -21.19 -4.50 -5.72
C ASP A 541 -21.15 -5.94 -5.22
N HIS A 542 -20.98 -6.90 -6.14
CA HIS A 542 -20.94 -8.33 -5.86
C HIS A 542 -19.59 -8.88 -6.29
N ILE A 543 -18.73 -9.19 -5.32
CA ILE A 543 -17.42 -9.79 -5.53
C ILE A 543 -17.61 -11.31 -5.71
N ASN A 544 -17.05 -11.88 -6.78
CA ASN A 544 -16.86 -13.33 -6.88
C ASN A 544 -15.60 -13.70 -6.08
N ASN A 545 -15.71 -14.57 -5.08
CA ASN A 545 -14.57 -14.90 -4.23
C ASN A 545 -13.64 -15.97 -4.87
N TYR A 546 -14.08 -16.65 -5.95
CA TYR A 546 -13.43 -17.82 -6.60
C TYR A 546 -13.30 -19.07 -5.72
N ASP A 547 -14.14 -19.20 -4.69
CA ASP A 547 -14.32 -20.39 -3.84
C ASP A 547 -15.75 -20.97 -3.90
N GLY A 548 -16.58 -20.49 -4.84
CA GLY A 548 -18.01 -20.79 -4.94
C GLY A 548 -18.92 -19.88 -4.09
N THR A 549 -18.35 -18.90 -3.38
CA THR A 549 -19.08 -17.87 -2.65
C THR A 549 -18.97 -16.49 -3.32
N TYR A 550 -19.93 -15.62 -3.02
CA TYR A 550 -19.99 -14.24 -3.48
C TYR A 550 -20.14 -13.32 -2.28
N THR A 551 -19.47 -12.16 -2.28
CA THR A 551 -19.64 -11.14 -1.24
C THR A 551 -20.34 -9.92 -1.83
N ALA A 552 -21.57 -9.66 -1.39
CA ALA A 552 -22.26 -8.41 -1.70
C ALA A 552 -21.84 -7.33 -0.69
N TYR A 553 -21.34 -6.20 -1.20
CA TYR A 553 -21.14 -4.96 -0.46
C TYR A 553 -22.23 -3.97 -0.86
N ILE A 554 -23.08 -3.63 0.11
CA ILE A 554 -24.34 -2.90 -0.11
C ILE A 554 -24.34 -1.65 0.76
N TYR A 555 -24.38 -0.48 0.14
CA TYR A 555 -24.23 0.82 0.80
C TYR A 555 -25.60 1.49 1.02
N SER A 556 -25.72 2.42 1.98
CA SER A 556 -26.98 3.14 2.24
C SER A 556 -27.40 4.15 1.15
N GLY A 557 -26.56 4.37 0.14
CA GLY A 557 -26.88 5.20 -1.02
C GLY A 557 -25.97 4.94 -2.23
N PRO A 558 -26.16 5.68 -3.35
CA PRO A 558 -25.64 5.31 -4.66
C PRO A 558 -24.11 5.20 -4.75
N ILE A 559 -23.65 4.17 -5.46
CA ILE A 559 -22.26 3.91 -5.80
C ILE A 559 -22.04 3.64 -7.29
N ASN A 560 -23.06 3.15 -7.99
CA ASN A 560 -23.02 2.76 -9.40
C ASN A 560 -24.06 3.56 -10.21
N TYR A 561 -23.77 3.84 -11.47
CA TYR A 561 -24.72 4.35 -12.45
C TYR A 561 -25.07 3.24 -13.46
N TYR A 562 -26.18 3.37 -14.18
CA TYR A 562 -26.54 2.45 -15.25
C TYR A 562 -26.09 3.03 -16.59
N ASP A 563 -25.24 2.31 -17.32
CA ASP A 563 -24.76 2.72 -18.64
C ASP A 563 -25.65 2.14 -19.74
N GLU A 564 -26.53 2.99 -20.28
CA GLU A 564 -27.48 2.62 -21.35
C GLU A 564 -26.81 2.09 -22.63
N ASN A 565 -25.52 2.37 -22.86
CA ASN A 565 -24.80 1.88 -24.04
C ASN A 565 -24.25 0.46 -23.84
N LYS A 566 -23.84 0.12 -22.61
CA LYS A 566 -23.40 -1.23 -22.24
C LYS A 566 -24.54 -2.14 -21.74
N GLY A 567 -25.66 -1.56 -21.31
CA GLY A 567 -26.79 -2.30 -20.74
C GLY A 567 -26.51 -2.86 -19.34
N CYS A 568 -25.56 -2.29 -18.60
CA CYS A 568 -25.10 -2.77 -17.29
C CYS A 568 -24.83 -1.62 -16.31
N PHE A 569 -24.70 -1.95 -15.02
CA PHE A 569 -24.19 -0.99 -14.04
C PHE A 569 -22.67 -0.86 -14.16
N LEU A 570 -22.19 0.37 -13.93
CA LEU A 570 -20.77 0.73 -13.85
C LEU A 570 -20.56 1.61 -12.60
N PRO A 571 -19.34 1.67 -12.05
CA PRO A 571 -19.05 2.54 -10.93
C PRO A 571 -19.30 4.01 -11.30
N ILE A 572 -19.85 4.80 -10.36
CA ILE A 572 -19.88 6.26 -10.52
C ILE A 572 -18.44 6.76 -10.61
N ASN A 573 -18.17 7.48 -11.70
CA ASN A 573 -16.91 8.18 -11.95
C ASN A 573 -17.27 9.67 -12.08
N THR A 574 -16.67 10.52 -11.24
CA THR A 574 -17.00 11.95 -11.16
C THR A 574 -16.17 12.84 -12.09
N THR A 575 -15.25 12.28 -12.89
CA THR A 575 -14.37 13.05 -13.78
C THR A 575 -15.13 13.81 -14.87
N ILE A 576 -14.68 15.04 -15.13
CA ILE A 576 -15.25 15.98 -16.08
C ILE A 576 -14.53 15.83 -17.43
N GLU A 577 -15.28 15.41 -18.44
CA GLU A 577 -14.79 15.16 -19.80
C GLU A 577 -15.12 16.32 -20.74
N LYS A 578 -14.34 16.49 -21.82
CA LYS A 578 -14.63 17.47 -22.88
C LYS A 578 -15.70 16.92 -23.82
N ILE A 579 -16.70 17.75 -24.12
CA ILE A 579 -17.84 17.41 -24.98
C ILE A 579 -18.23 18.59 -25.89
N SER A 580 -19.32 18.46 -26.63
CA SER A 580 -20.03 19.58 -27.26
C SER A 580 -21.54 19.33 -27.21
N TYR A 581 -22.23 20.02 -26.29
CA TYR A 581 -23.68 19.85 -26.09
C TYR A 581 -24.34 21.18 -25.72
N ASN A 582 -25.24 21.70 -26.57
CA ASN A 582 -26.04 22.91 -26.30
C ASN A 582 -25.22 24.16 -25.86
N GLY A 583 -23.96 24.27 -26.32
CA GLY A 583 -23.04 25.32 -25.88
C GLY A 583 -22.53 25.12 -24.45
N PHE A 584 -22.23 23.86 -24.11
CA PHE A 584 -21.42 23.47 -22.97
C PHE A 584 -20.30 22.56 -23.51
N GLU A 585 -19.07 22.82 -23.08
CA GLU A 585 -17.83 22.24 -23.63
C GLU A 585 -17.25 21.15 -22.70
N TYR A 586 -17.77 21.05 -21.48
CA TYR A 586 -17.36 20.07 -20.48
C TYR A 586 -18.57 19.45 -19.79
N ALA A 587 -18.49 18.18 -19.39
CA ALA A 587 -19.53 17.51 -18.62
C ALA A 587 -19.02 16.34 -17.77
N ASN A 588 -19.74 16.00 -16.70
CA ASN A 588 -19.71 14.66 -16.13
C ASN A 588 -20.99 13.93 -16.51
N LEU A 589 -20.84 12.71 -17.04
CA LEU A 589 -21.93 11.87 -17.56
C LEU A 589 -21.96 10.43 -16.98
N LYS A 590 -20.91 10.02 -16.26
CA LYS A 590 -20.72 8.66 -15.70
C LYS A 590 -21.31 8.54 -14.29
N ASN A 591 -22.55 9.01 -14.12
CA ASN A 591 -23.16 9.23 -12.81
C ASN A 591 -24.70 9.07 -12.91
N ASN A 592 -25.40 9.05 -11.77
CA ASN A 592 -26.88 8.97 -11.76
C ASN A 592 -27.58 10.26 -12.22
N PHE A 593 -26.80 11.26 -12.63
CA PHE A 593 -27.21 12.57 -13.14
C PHE A 593 -26.13 13.07 -14.12
N ALA A 594 -26.37 14.21 -14.76
CA ALA A 594 -25.39 14.86 -15.63
C ALA A 594 -25.11 16.30 -15.17
N VAL A 595 -23.84 16.70 -15.22
CA VAL A 595 -23.42 18.10 -15.01
C VAL A 595 -22.78 18.62 -16.29
N TYR A 596 -23.06 19.86 -16.66
CA TYR A 596 -22.55 20.51 -17.88
C TYR A 596 -21.98 21.89 -17.54
N PHE A 597 -20.78 22.20 -18.04
CA PHE A 597 -20.09 23.46 -17.76
C PHE A 597 -19.71 24.21 -19.06
N ASP A 598 -19.98 25.52 -19.08
CA ASP A 598 -19.68 26.44 -20.18
C ASP A 598 -18.21 26.89 -20.05
N LYS A 599 -17.45 26.88 -21.14
CA LYS A 599 -16.03 27.30 -21.14
C LYS A 599 -15.87 28.82 -21.15
N ASP A 600 -16.78 29.52 -21.82
CA ASP A 600 -16.63 30.94 -22.13
C ASP A 600 -17.54 31.83 -21.24
N LYS A 601 -18.33 31.22 -20.34
CA LYS A 601 -19.13 31.89 -19.29
C LYS A 601 -19.11 31.11 -17.98
N ALA A 602 -19.28 31.81 -16.86
CA ALA A 602 -19.57 31.21 -15.56
C ALA A 602 -21.02 30.68 -15.52
N ARG A 603 -21.26 29.54 -16.18
CA ARG A 603 -22.59 28.92 -16.34
C ARG A 603 -22.48 27.39 -16.23
N VAL A 604 -23.28 26.82 -15.34
CA VAL A 604 -23.36 25.36 -15.09
C VAL A 604 -24.82 24.90 -15.15
N MET A 605 -25.05 23.71 -15.70
CA MET A 605 -26.35 23.03 -15.68
C MET A 605 -26.24 21.67 -15.01
N LEU A 606 -27.03 21.46 -13.96
CA LEU A 606 -27.26 20.16 -13.35
C LEU A 606 -28.56 19.57 -13.93
N ARG A 607 -28.53 18.33 -14.42
CA ARG A 607 -29.69 17.64 -15.00
C ARG A 607 -29.90 16.27 -14.36
N TYR A 608 -31.12 16.02 -13.91
CA TYR A 608 -31.59 14.73 -13.41
C TYR A 608 -32.89 14.34 -14.11
N LYS A 609 -32.90 13.22 -14.83
CA LYS A 609 -34.01 12.81 -15.71
C LYS A 609 -34.40 13.97 -16.67
N ASP A 610 -35.69 14.28 -16.75
CA ASP A 610 -36.26 15.41 -17.52
C ASP A 610 -36.07 16.78 -16.85
N TYR A 611 -35.54 16.83 -15.62
CA TYR A 611 -35.40 18.06 -14.84
C TYR A 611 -34.00 18.63 -14.96
N SER A 612 -33.88 19.93 -15.17
CA SER A 612 -32.62 20.67 -15.08
C SER A 612 -32.76 22.00 -14.37
N VAL A 613 -31.64 22.42 -13.80
CA VAL A 613 -31.43 23.73 -13.20
C VAL A 613 -30.10 24.26 -13.74
N ILE A 614 -30.12 25.52 -14.18
CA ILE A 614 -28.96 26.23 -14.72
C ILE A 614 -28.65 27.42 -13.82
N TRP A 615 -27.44 27.48 -13.30
CA TRP A 615 -26.88 28.66 -12.63
C TRP A 615 -26.05 29.45 -13.64
N SER A 616 -26.11 30.77 -13.52
CA SER A 616 -25.28 31.69 -14.30
C SER A 616 -24.92 32.90 -13.45
N ILE A 617 -23.65 33.28 -13.48
CA ILE A 617 -23.16 34.52 -12.85
C ILE A 617 -23.04 35.60 -13.94
N ASP A 618 -23.62 36.76 -13.66
CA ASP A 618 -23.49 38.00 -14.45
C ASP A 618 -22.69 39.06 -13.64
N ASP A 619 -22.47 40.26 -14.20
CA ASP A 619 -21.88 41.40 -13.49
C ASP A 619 -22.56 41.68 -12.12
N GLN A 620 -21.75 41.93 -11.08
CA GLN A 620 -22.19 42.12 -9.69
C GLN A 620 -22.02 43.58 -9.23
N GLU A 621 -22.64 43.96 -8.11
CA GLU A 621 -22.50 45.31 -7.54
C GLU A 621 -21.06 45.66 -7.14
N PHE A 622 -20.27 44.66 -6.72
CA PHE A 622 -18.87 44.82 -6.30
C PHE A 622 -17.86 44.72 -7.46
N GLY A 623 -18.28 44.28 -8.67
CA GLY A 623 -17.34 44.04 -9.76
C GLY A 623 -17.96 43.43 -11.01
N LYS A 624 -17.31 43.69 -12.15
CA LYS A 624 -17.65 43.07 -13.44
C LYS A 624 -16.88 41.77 -13.64
N ILE A 625 -17.47 40.85 -14.40
CA ILE A 625 -16.78 39.60 -14.77
C ILE A 625 -15.54 39.93 -15.60
N GLN A 626 -14.41 39.32 -15.24
CA GLN A 626 -13.14 39.48 -15.96
C GLN A 626 -12.93 38.38 -17.01
N ASN A 627 -11.84 38.49 -17.77
CA ASN A 627 -11.39 37.42 -18.65
C ASN A 627 -10.72 36.31 -17.80
N PHE A 628 -11.55 35.44 -17.22
CA PHE A 628 -11.12 34.31 -16.40
C PHE A 628 -10.43 33.21 -17.24
N SER A 629 -9.75 32.29 -16.54
CA SER A 629 -9.23 31.04 -17.13
C SER A 629 -10.02 29.84 -16.59
N VAL A 630 -10.23 28.81 -17.42
CA VAL A 630 -10.96 27.59 -17.03
C VAL A 630 -10.00 26.42 -16.96
N PHE A 631 -9.87 25.84 -15.77
CA PHE A 631 -9.04 24.67 -15.50
C PHE A 631 -9.93 23.50 -15.07
N VAL A 632 -9.71 22.32 -15.64
CA VAL A 632 -10.37 21.07 -15.26
C VAL A 632 -9.31 20.11 -14.73
N ASN A 633 -9.56 19.54 -13.56
CA ASN A 633 -8.74 18.49 -12.96
C ASN A 633 -9.68 17.43 -12.37
N GLY A 634 -9.78 16.28 -13.07
CA GLY A 634 -10.68 15.18 -12.73
C GLY A 634 -12.11 15.63 -12.41
N SER A 635 -12.54 15.45 -11.17
CA SER A 635 -13.87 15.82 -10.67
C SER A 635 -14.11 17.32 -10.44
N THR A 636 -13.12 18.18 -10.72
CA THR A 636 -13.11 19.61 -10.38
C THR A 636 -12.97 20.51 -11.60
N ILE A 637 -13.73 21.60 -11.66
CA ILE A 637 -13.55 22.69 -12.64
C ILE A 637 -13.48 24.04 -11.93
N THR A 638 -12.49 24.86 -12.29
CA THR A 638 -12.23 26.17 -11.68
C THR A 638 -12.23 27.27 -12.74
N TYR A 639 -13.07 28.28 -12.52
CA TYR A 639 -13.09 29.56 -13.21
C TYR A 639 -12.22 30.55 -12.42
N GLU A 640 -10.92 30.61 -12.72
CA GLU A 640 -9.97 31.45 -12.00
C GLU A 640 -10.12 32.92 -12.37
N SER A 641 -10.13 33.80 -11.36
CA SER A 641 -10.25 35.25 -11.49
C SER A 641 -11.51 35.68 -12.24
N ILE A 642 -12.66 35.07 -11.92
CA ILE A 642 -13.98 35.52 -12.38
C ILE A 642 -14.24 36.98 -11.95
N PHE A 643 -13.79 37.37 -10.76
CA PHE A 643 -13.68 38.76 -10.31
C PHE A 643 -12.30 39.02 -9.68
N ASP A 644 -11.98 40.27 -9.33
CA ASP A 644 -10.67 40.61 -8.74
C ASP A 644 -10.47 39.95 -7.37
N GLY A 645 -9.63 38.91 -7.33
CA GLY A 645 -9.41 38.11 -6.13
C GLY A 645 -10.57 37.19 -5.77
N ILE A 646 -11.42 36.80 -6.74
CA ILE A 646 -12.44 35.76 -6.57
C ILE A 646 -12.31 34.71 -7.67
N ASP A 647 -12.23 33.44 -7.27
CA ASP A 647 -12.45 32.29 -8.16
C ASP A 647 -13.83 31.67 -7.90
N LEU A 648 -14.38 31.01 -8.92
CA LEU A 648 -15.54 30.14 -8.81
C LEU A 648 -15.10 28.70 -9.14
N ARG A 649 -15.21 27.79 -8.18
CA ARG A 649 -14.86 26.38 -8.34
C ARG A 649 -16.10 25.51 -8.18
N TYR A 650 -16.21 24.47 -9.00
CA TYR A 650 -17.22 23.43 -8.85
C TYR A 650 -16.55 22.07 -8.71
N ARG A 651 -17.14 21.19 -7.90
CA ARG A 651 -16.72 19.80 -7.72
C ARG A 651 -17.92 18.87 -7.87
N VAL A 652 -17.85 17.96 -8.83
CA VAL A 652 -18.87 16.92 -9.02
C VAL A 652 -18.72 15.87 -7.93
N THR A 653 -19.82 15.56 -7.23
CA THR A 653 -19.87 14.48 -6.23
C THR A 653 -20.61 13.25 -6.80
N TYR A 654 -20.74 12.20 -6.01
CA TYR A 654 -21.50 11.00 -6.41
C TYR A 654 -23.03 11.18 -6.32
N ASP A 655 -23.49 12.31 -5.75
CA ASP A 655 -24.91 12.61 -5.46
C ASP A 655 -25.34 14.05 -5.79
N GLY A 656 -24.42 14.89 -6.30
CA GLY A 656 -24.70 16.28 -6.65
C GLY A 656 -23.47 17.10 -7.09
N LEU A 657 -23.50 18.38 -6.73
CA LEU A 657 -22.53 19.40 -7.15
C LEU A 657 -22.21 20.31 -5.96
N SER A 658 -20.94 20.34 -5.55
CA SER A 658 -20.41 21.38 -4.65
C SER A 658 -19.98 22.59 -5.48
N GLU A 659 -20.31 23.78 -4.99
CA GLU A 659 -19.89 25.07 -5.54
C GLU A 659 -19.09 25.80 -4.45
N GLU A 660 -17.94 26.35 -4.81
CA GLU A 660 -17.03 27.02 -3.89
C GLU A 660 -16.65 28.37 -4.48
N ILE A 661 -17.10 29.45 -3.84
CA ILE A 661 -16.74 30.82 -4.23
C ILE A 661 -15.58 31.26 -3.33
N ILE A 662 -14.39 31.37 -3.93
CA ILE A 662 -13.11 31.44 -3.22
C ILE A 662 -12.63 32.88 -3.25
N LEU A 663 -12.73 33.57 -2.11
CA LEU A 663 -12.18 34.91 -1.90
C LEU A 663 -10.69 34.75 -1.61
N LYS A 664 -9.81 35.15 -2.53
CA LYS A 664 -8.34 35.07 -2.40
C LYS A 664 -7.73 36.15 -1.49
N LYS A 665 -8.51 37.19 -1.14
CA LYS A 665 -8.06 38.34 -0.34
C LYS A 665 -9.26 39.02 0.37
N PRO A 666 -9.03 39.86 1.40
CA PRO A 666 -10.07 40.71 1.97
C PRO A 666 -10.76 41.59 0.92
N LEU A 667 -12.09 41.54 0.87
CA LEU A 667 -12.93 42.21 -0.14
C LEU A 667 -14.18 42.83 0.49
N GLU A 668 -14.66 43.95 -0.05
CA GLU A 668 -15.93 44.59 0.35
C GLU A 668 -17.13 43.94 -0.35
N ILE A 669 -17.31 42.64 -0.14
CA ILE A 669 -18.44 41.86 -0.67
C ILE A 669 -19.56 41.77 0.40
N HIS A 670 -20.76 42.24 0.04
CA HIS A 670 -21.96 42.20 0.90
C HIS A 670 -22.92 41.08 0.50
N ASN A 671 -23.04 40.85 -0.81
CA ASN A 671 -23.88 39.84 -1.40
C ASN A 671 -23.31 39.40 -2.75
N LEU A 672 -23.74 38.24 -3.23
CA LEU A 672 -23.48 37.75 -4.59
C LEU A 672 -24.77 37.12 -5.11
N THR A 673 -25.16 37.41 -6.35
CA THR A 673 -26.42 36.94 -6.94
C THR A 673 -26.17 36.12 -8.21
N GLU A 674 -26.60 34.86 -8.20
CA GLU A 674 -26.74 34.05 -9.42
C GLU A 674 -28.14 34.18 -10.02
N LYS A 675 -28.19 34.06 -11.34
CA LYS A 675 -29.40 33.86 -12.13
C LYS A 675 -29.64 32.36 -12.29
N LEU A 676 -30.84 31.92 -11.92
CA LEU A 676 -31.28 30.52 -11.86
C LEU A 676 -32.43 30.26 -12.84
N GLU A 677 -32.20 29.38 -13.81
CA GLU A 677 -33.21 28.93 -14.79
C GLU A 677 -33.62 27.49 -14.49
N LEU A 678 -34.93 27.23 -14.37
CA LEU A 678 -35.48 25.91 -14.05
C LEU A 678 -36.29 25.33 -15.23
N SER A 679 -36.19 24.02 -15.46
CA SER A 679 -36.94 23.33 -16.51
C SER A 679 -38.44 23.18 -16.19
N GLY A 680 -39.31 23.49 -17.14
CA GLY A 680 -40.73 23.12 -17.09
C GLY A 680 -41.50 23.68 -15.87
N ASP A 681 -42.24 22.80 -15.18
CA ASP A 681 -43.11 23.16 -14.04
C ASP A 681 -42.35 23.28 -12.69
N CYS A 682 -41.02 23.38 -12.70
CA CYS A 682 -40.23 23.43 -11.47
C CYS A 682 -40.42 24.74 -10.68
N TYR A 683 -40.50 24.61 -9.36
CA TYR A 683 -40.64 25.70 -8.40
C TYR A 683 -39.68 25.51 -7.22
N TYR A 684 -39.63 26.45 -6.27
CA TYR A 684 -38.85 26.29 -5.05
C TYR A 684 -39.72 26.27 -3.79
N GLU A 685 -39.25 25.56 -2.77
CA GLU A 685 -39.70 25.63 -1.39
C GLU A 685 -38.52 26.04 -0.50
N GLU A 686 -38.76 26.78 0.57
CA GLU A 686 -37.74 27.11 1.56
C GLU A 686 -38.18 26.58 2.94
N SER A 687 -37.25 25.95 3.66
CA SER A 687 -37.48 25.45 5.01
C SER A 687 -36.20 25.58 5.84
N ASN A 688 -36.27 26.29 6.96
CA ASN A 688 -35.14 26.50 7.90
C ASN A 688 -33.84 27.04 7.26
N GLY A 689 -33.92 27.75 6.13
CA GLY A 689 -32.77 28.27 5.38
C GLY A 689 -32.14 27.28 4.38
N THR A 690 -32.69 26.07 4.26
CA THR A 690 -32.45 25.15 3.14
C THR A 690 -33.48 25.42 2.04
N ILE A 691 -33.04 25.41 0.78
CA ILE A 691 -33.91 25.53 -0.39
C ILE A 691 -34.10 24.15 -1.02
N TYR A 692 -35.33 23.82 -1.38
CA TYR A 692 -35.65 22.68 -2.24
C TYR A 692 -36.13 23.18 -3.60
N LEU A 693 -35.64 22.57 -4.67
CA LEU A 693 -36.21 22.73 -6.01
C LEU A 693 -37.16 21.54 -6.26
N CYS A 694 -38.44 21.85 -6.46
CA CYS A 694 -39.52 20.87 -6.47
C CYS A 694 -40.20 20.80 -7.86
N SER A 695 -40.69 19.62 -8.21
CA SER A 695 -41.46 19.37 -9.43
C SER A 695 -42.61 18.41 -9.13
N LYS A 696 -43.83 18.77 -9.54
CA LYS A 696 -45.07 17.97 -9.35
C LYS A 696 -45.38 17.53 -7.91
N GLY A 697 -44.74 18.14 -6.90
CA GLY A 697 -44.86 17.80 -5.47
C GLY A 697 -43.71 16.96 -4.92
N SER A 698 -42.76 16.52 -5.75
CA SER A 698 -41.52 15.87 -5.32
C SER A 698 -40.39 16.89 -5.19
N ARG A 699 -39.51 16.71 -4.19
CA ARG A 699 -38.23 17.44 -4.07
C ARG A 699 -37.22 16.80 -5.00
N ILE A 700 -36.58 17.61 -5.85
CA ILE A 700 -35.65 17.15 -6.89
C ILE A 700 -34.21 17.46 -6.50
N PHE A 701 -33.95 18.70 -6.08
CA PHE A 701 -32.66 19.18 -5.62
C PHE A 701 -32.79 19.82 -4.24
N GLU A 702 -31.78 19.67 -3.38
CA GLU A 702 -31.64 20.37 -2.10
C GLU A 702 -30.39 21.25 -2.13
N MET A 703 -30.51 22.48 -1.65
CA MET A 703 -29.39 23.40 -1.43
C MET A 703 -29.36 23.72 0.07
N LYS A 704 -28.49 23.03 0.81
CA LYS A 704 -28.36 23.16 2.27
C LYS A 704 -27.95 24.61 2.64
N LYS A 705 -28.28 25.03 3.87
CA LYS A 705 -27.95 26.39 4.35
C LYS A 705 -26.42 26.66 4.16
N PRO A 706 -26.03 27.77 3.51
CA PRO A 706 -24.65 28.04 3.17
C PRO A 706 -23.87 28.57 4.39
N TYR A 707 -22.55 28.47 4.33
CA TYR A 707 -21.62 28.93 5.35
C TYR A 707 -20.30 29.41 4.71
N MET A 708 -19.49 30.11 5.49
CA MET A 708 -18.12 30.48 5.14
C MET A 708 -17.14 29.63 5.96
N LYS A 709 -16.03 29.23 5.36
CA LYS A 709 -14.92 28.49 5.99
C LYS A 709 -13.57 29.11 5.59
N GLU A 710 -12.56 28.96 6.44
CA GLU A 710 -11.17 29.25 6.03
C GLU A 710 -10.65 28.13 5.12
N GLY A 711 -9.79 28.47 4.17
CA GLY A 711 -9.24 27.50 3.22
C GLY A 711 -8.17 26.61 3.83
N GLY A 712 -7.40 27.14 4.79
CA GLY A 712 -6.39 26.42 5.55
C GLY A 712 -6.98 25.60 6.71
N ASP A 713 -7.95 26.15 7.44
CA ASP A 713 -8.68 25.45 8.51
C ASP A 713 -10.19 25.30 8.22
N PRO A 714 -10.62 24.15 7.67
CA PRO A 714 -12.04 23.84 7.49
C PRO A 714 -12.86 23.64 8.77
N ALA A 715 -12.29 23.76 9.97
CA ALA A 715 -13.03 23.77 11.24
C ALA A 715 -13.51 25.18 11.63
N GLU A 716 -12.75 26.22 11.29
CA GLU A 716 -13.14 27.62 11.52
C GLU A 716 -14.23 28.05 10.52
N ARG A 717 -15.47 28.09 11.02
CA ARG A 717 -16.69 28.27 10.21
C ARG A 717 -17.58 29.39 10.71
N CYS A 718 -18.07 30.21 9.77
CA CYS A 718 -19.06 31.24 10.03
C CYS A 718 -20.39 30.95 9.30
N TYR A 719 -21.42 30.65 10.09
CA TYR A 719 -22.80 30.45 9.63
C TYR A 719 -23.59 31.75 9.37
N GLY A 720 -22.89 32.90 9.34
CA GLY A 720 -23.43 34.23 9.01
C GLY A 720 -23.57 34.46 7.49
N LEU A 721 -24.12 33.46 6.80
CA LEU A 721 -24.40 33.44 5.37
C LEU A 721 -25.78 32.80 5.18
N ARG A 722 -26.58 33.35 4.26
CA ARG A 722 -27.92 32.82 3.92
C ARG A 722 -28.29 33.15 2.48
N TYR A 723 -29.36 32.52 1.98
CA TYR A 723 -29.92 32.84 0.68
C TYR A 723 -31.06 33.89 0.77
N GLU A 724 -31.38 34.50 -0.37
CA GLU A 724 -32.68 35.10 -0.71
C GLU A 724 -33.03 34.67 -2.13
N ILE A 725 -34.26 34.17 -2.37
CA ILE A 725 -34.75 33.96 -3.74
C ILE A 725 -35.72 35.07 -4.13
N LYS A 726 -35.48 35.69 -5.29
CA LYS A 726 -36.38 36.64 -5.96
C LYS A 726 -36.77 36.08 -7.32
N ARG A 727 -38.06 36.07 -7.67
CA ARG A 727 -38.56 35.63 -8.98
C ARG A 727 -38.90 36.84 -9.85
N ASN A 728 -38.42 36.86 -11.09
CA ASN A 728 -38.79 37.85 -12.11
C ASN A 728 -39.22 37.13 -13.39
N GLY A 729 -40.52 37.18 -13.71
CA GLY A 729 -41.10 36.39 -14.81
C GLY A 729 -40.97 34.88 -14.55
N ASN A 730 -40.21 34.19 -15.39
CA ASN A 730 -39.90 32.76 -15.24
C ASN A 730 -38.48 32.49 -14.72
N THR A 731 -37.68 33.53 -14.51
CA THR A 731 -36.31 33.42 -14.00
C THR A 731 -36.31 33.64 -12.49
N TYR A 732 -35.54 32.84 -11.77
CA TYR A 732 -35.26 33.05 -10.35
C TYR A 732 -33.86 33.65 -10.21
N TYR A 733 -33.65 34.40 -9.13
CA TYR A 733 -32.36 34.96 -8.75
C TYR A 733 -32.12 34.55 -7.32
N ILE A 734 -30.98 33.91 -7.06
CA ILE A 734 -30.57 33.47 -5.73
C ILE A 734 -29.42 34.35 -5.27
N THR A 735 -29.65 35.12 -4.21
CA THR A 735 -28.67 36.02 -3.61
C THR A 735 -28.10 35.39 -2.35
N LYS A 736 -26.80 35.12 -2.32
CA LYS A 736 -26.03 34.79 -1.13
C LYS A 736 -25.75 36.09 -0.35
N VAL A 737 -26.27 36.24 0.86
CA VAL A 737 -26.16 37.45 1.69
C VAL A 737 -25.22 37.20 2.87
N ILE A 738 -24.12 37.96 2.94
CA ILE A 738 -23.12 37.87 4.01
C ILE A 738 -23.57 38.76 5.18
N GLU A 739 -23.99 38.13 6.27
CA GLU A 739 -24.51 38.82 7.46
C GLU A 739 -23.40 39.18 8.45
N ASN A 740 -22.35 38.35 8.56
CA ASN A 740 -21.23 38.56 9.48
C ASN A 740 -19.98 39.11 8.77
N LEU A 741 -20.09 40.32 8.24
CA LEU A 741 -18.98 41.06 7.63
C LEU A 741 -17.83 41.33 8.61
N SER A 742 -18.10 41.37 9.91
CA SER A 742 -17.11 41.50 10.97
C SER A 742 -16.18 40.30 11.07
N TRP A 743 -16.69 39.06 10.94
CA TRP A 743 -15.84 37.87 10.88
C TRP A 743 -15.01 37.85 9.61
N LEU A 744 -15.61 38.18 8.45
CA LEU A 744 -14.90 38.22 7.17
C LEU A 744 -13.76 39.27 7.14
N LYS A 745 -13.89 40.35 7.91
CA LYS A 745 -12.90 41.43 8.00
C LYS A 745 -12.05 41.38 9.28
N ASP A 746 -12.09 40.28 10.03
CA ASP A 746 -11.20 40.11 11.19
C ASP A 746 -9.75 39.97 10.72
N ILE A 747 -8.83 40.61 11.43
CA ILE A 747 -7.39 40.57 11.10
C ILE A 747 -6.77 39.20 11.42
N SER A 748 -7.48 38.35 12.15
CA SER A 748 -7.10 36.95 12.37
C SER A 748 -7.57 35.98 11.28
N ARG A 749 -8.20 36.44 10.19
CA ARG A 749 -8.70 35.54 9.13
C ARG A 749 -7.59 35.06 8.21
N GLU A 750 -7.49 33.75 8.02
CA GLU A 750 -6.59 33.16 7.04
C GLU A 750 -7.29 33.02 5.68
N TYR A 751 -6.77 33.75 4.69
CA TYR A 751 -7.24 33.72 3.32
C TYR A 751 -6.51 32.64 2.51
N PRO A 752 -7.19 31.91 1.59
CA PRO A 752 -8.51 32.23 1.04
C PRO A 752 -9.69 31.84 1.93
N ILE A 753 -10.75 32.64 1.88
CA ILE A 753 -12.05 32.32 2.50
C ILE A 753 -12.97 31.70 1.45
N VAL A 754 -13.58 30.55 1.75
CA VAL A 754 -14.49 29.85 0.84
C VAL A 754 -15.93 29.99 1.32
N LEU A 755 -16.81 30.46 0.45
CA LEU A 755 -18.26 30.32 0.59
C LEU A 755 -18.64 28.98 -0.04
N ASP A 756 -19.25 28.08 0.73
CA ASP A 756 -19.51 26.67 0.35
C ASP A 756 -21.01 26.33 0.36
N PRO A 757 -21.75 26.70 -0.70
CA PRO A 757 -23.01 26.08 -1.07
C PRO A 757 -22.78 24.70 -1.73
N SER A 758 -23.63 23.72 -1.40
CA SER A 758 -23.65 22.43 -2.10
C SER A 758 -25.08 22.05 -2.47
N VAL A 759 -25.23 21.48 -3.66
CA VAL A 759 -26.50 21.09 -4.29
C VAL A 759 -26.56 19.58 -4.43
N THR A 760 -27.36 18.91 -3.61
CA THR A 760 -27.58 17.45 -3.68
C THR A 760 -28.86 17.14 -4.45
N ILE A 761 -28.93 15.96 -5.08
CA ILE A 761 -30.10 15.53 -5.87
C ILE A 761 -30.96 14.55 -5.07
N VAL A 762 -32.00 15.06 -4.43
CA VAL A 762 -32.89 14.30 -3.54
C VAL A 762 -33.73 13.27 -4.30
N GLU A 763 -34.08 13.49 -5.57
CA GLU A 763 -34.88 12.51 -6.34
C GLU A 763 -34.03 11.39 -6.99
N VAL A 764 -32.71 11.33 -6.73
CA VAL A 764 -31.90 10.13 -7.07
C VAL A 764 -32.44 8.91 -6.34
N ASP A 765 -32.90 9.09 -5.10
CA ASP A 765 -33.85 8.21 -4.41
C ASP A 765 -34.64 9.06 -3.39
N PRO A 766 -35.98 9.20 -3.51
CA PRO A 766 -36.89 9.82 -2.53
C PRO A 766 -36.97 9.08 -1.17
N GLY A 767 -35.81 8.68 -0.66
CA GLY A 767 -35.60 7.86 0.51
C GLY A 767 -34.13 7.61 0.86
N SER A 768 -33.11 7.87 0.02
CA SER A 768 -31.72 7.48 0.36
C SER A 768 -31.12 8.27 1.52
N GLY A 769 -31.26 9.60 1.52
CA GLY A 769 -30.92 10.44 2.68
C GLY A 769 -31.86 10.25 3.88
N GLU A 770 -32.86 9.38 3.76
CA GLU A 770 -33.76 8.98 4.85
C GLU A 770 -33.60 7.50 5.21
N ASN A 771 -32.80 6.73 4.45
CA ASN A 771 -32.54 5.30 4.66
C ASN A 771 -31.55 5.09 5.82
N ASP A 772 -30.81 6.12 6.23
CA ASP A 772 -30.21 6.17 7.55
C ASP A 772 -30.56 7.45 8.34
N GLY A 773 -30.44 7.33 9.66
CA GLY A 773 -30.89 8.36 10.60
C GLY A 773 -30.92 7.86 12.04
N TYR A 774 -31.27 8.73 12.98
CA TYR A 774 -31.43 8.38 14.39
C TYR A 774 -32.62 9.08 15.04
N VAL A 775 -33.23 8.43 16.03
CA VAL A 775 -34.34 8.93 16.83
C VAL A 775 -33.94 8.91 18.30
N PHE A 776 -34.27 9.98 19.04
CA PHE A 776 -33.88 10.11 20.44
C PHE A 776 -35.03 10.51 21.36
N GLY A 777 -35.07 9.89 22.53
CA GLY A 777 -35.96 10.23 23.64
C GLY A 777 -35.18 10.92 24.77
N SER A 778 -35.78 11.96 25.36
CA SER A 778 -35.13 12.83 26.35
C SER A 778 -36.07 13.15 27.52
N SER A 779 -35.64 12.91 28.76
CA SER A 779 -36.43 13.18 29.96
C SER A 779 -35.59 13.21 31.23
N SER A 780 -36.04 13.93 32.26
CA SER A 780 -35.49 13.80 33.62
C SER A 780 -35.85 12.47 34.31
N TYR A 781 -36.73 11.65 33.71
CA TYR A 781 -37.07 10.31 34.18
C TYR A 781 -36.73 9.26 33.12
N TYR A 782 -35.74 8.41 33.41
CA TYR A 782 -35.15 7.47 32.46
C TYR A 782 -36.16 6.53 31.76
N PRO A 783 -37.17 5.94 32.45
CA PRO A 783 -38.20 5.15 31.77
C PRO A 783 -38.99 5.93 30.73
N THR A 784 -39.32 7.20 30.98
CA THR A 784 -40.01 8.05 29.99
C THR A 784 -39.12 8.34 28.80
N ALA A 785 -37.83 8.62 29.02
CA ALA A 785 -36.88 8.82 27.92
C ALA A 785 -36.82 7.57 27.01
N ARG A 786 -36.77 6.35 27.57
CA ARG A 786 -36.75 5.10 26.78
C ARG A 786 -38.02 4.82 25.99
N THR A 787 -39.17 5.34 26.41
CA THR A 787 -40.50 5.07 25.81
C THR A 787 -41.08 6.21 24.98
N THR A 788 -40.43 7.37 24.94
CA THR A 788 -41.02 8.57 24.33
C THR A 788 -39.96 9.39 23.60
N ALA A 789 -40.07 9.41 22.27
CA ALA A 789 -39.23 10.23 21.41
C ALA A 789 -39.44 11.72 21.69
N THR A 790 -38.37 12.50 21.51
CA THR A 790 -38.34 13.96 21.62
C THR A 790 -37.78 14.64 20.38
N GLY A 791 -37.13 13.89 19.49
CA GLY A 791 -36.61 14.37 18.21
C GLY A 791 -35.99 13.25 17.40
N TYR A 792 -35.61 13.57 16.16
CA TYR A 792 -34.99 12.67 15.20
C TYR A 792 -34.09 13.46 14.23
N SER A 793 -33.30 12.76 13.44
CA SER A 793 -32.59 13.31 12.28
C SER A 793 -32.37 12.24 11.21
N ASN A 794 -32.65 12.62 9.96
CA ASN A 794 -32.59 11.82 8.73
C ASN A 794 -31.99 12.69 7.60
N SER A 795 -30.78 13.23 7.86
CA SER A 795 -30.09 14.23 7.00
C SER A 795 -28.83 14.83 7.64
N ALA A 796 -28.55 14.55 8.92
CA ALA A 796 -27.30 14.93 9.57
C ALA A 796 -26.22 13.88 9.30
N THR A 797 -24.98 14.33 9.03
CA THR A 797 -23.82 13.50 8.65
C THR A 797 -23.38 12.45 9.68
N THR A 798 -24.07 12.33 10.81
CA THR A 798 -23.71 11.49 11.96
C THR A 798 -24.92 10.82 12.61
N LEU A 799 -24.77 9.55 12.96
CA LEU A 799 -25.74 8.70 13.64
C LEU A 799 -25.29 8.42 15.07
N TYR A 800 -26.22 8.47 16.04
CA TYR A 800 -25.93 8.38 17.47
C TYR A 800 -26.44 7.06 18.04
N ILE A 801 -25.56 6.30 18.70
CA ILE A 801 -25.89 4.97 19.25
C ILE A 801 -25.60 4.98 20.75
N GLY A 802 -26.59 4.64 21.59
CA GLY A 802 -26.42 4.49 23.03
C GLY A 802 -27.21 5.52 23.84
N GLN A 803 -26.66 5.98 24.96
CA GLN A 803 -27.38 6.82 25.91
C GLN A 803 -26.47 7.76 26.71
N ARG A 804 -27.04 8.73 27.41
CA ARG A 804 -26.31 9.57 28.37
C ARG A 804 -27.20 10.15 29.47
N LYS A 805 -26.57 10.55 30.56
CA LYS A 805 -27.11 11.43 31.59
C LYS A 805 -26.34 12.75 31.56
N THR A 806 -27.02 13.86 31.32
CA THR A 806 -26.40 15.20 31.34
C THR A 806 -26.06 15.64 32.77
N LEU A 807 -25.18 16.64 32.90
CA LEU A 807 -24.92 17.33 34.17
C LEU A 807 -26.18 17.97 34.78
N SER A 808 -27.18 18.32 33.95
CA SER A 808 -28.51 18.79 34.37
C SER A 808 -29.47 17.67 34.79
N GLY A 809 -29.03 16.41 34.83
CA GLY A 809 -29.82 15.26 35.27
C GLY A 809 -30.83 14.73 34.25
N VAL A 810 -30.72 15.13 32.99
CA VAL A 810 -31.59 14.67 31.89
C VAL A 810 -30.99 13.42 31.25
N TYR A 811 -31.80 12.39 31.08
CA TYR A 811 -31.46 11.18 30.33
C TYR A 811 -31.80 11.38 28.86
N VAL A 812 -30.87 11.01 27.98
CA VAL A 812 -31.10 10.94 26.52
C VAL A 812 -30.70 9.56 26.04
N ILE A 813 -31.54 8.92 25.22
CA ILE A 813 -31.28 7.62 24.61
C ILE A 813 -31.44 7.76 23.10
N TYR A 814 -30.43 7.31 22.35
CA TYR A 814 -30.31 7.39 20.90
C TYR A 814 -30.39 5.99 20.28
N ARG A 815 -31.23 5.84 19.26
CA ARG A 815 -31.36 4.62 18.44
C ARG A 815 -31.20 5.01 16.97
N SER A 816 -30.29 4.35 16.27
CA SER A 816 -30.06 4.57 14.83
C SER A 816 -30.83 3.56 14.00
N PHE A 817 -31.32 3.96 12.84
CA PHE A 817 -32.08 3.13 11.92
C PHE A 817 -31.39 3.15 10.56
N LEU A 818 -31.34 1.98 9.90
CA LEU A 818 -30.64 1.77 8.63
C LEU A 818 -31.51 0.91 7.70
N LYS A 819 -31.53 1.24 6.41
CA LYS A 819 -32.23 0.51 5.35
C LYS A 819 -31.31 0.34 4.15
N PHE A 820 -31.12 -0.91 3.75
CA PHE A 820 -30.30 -1.29 2.60
C PHE A 820 -31.19 -1.97 1.56
N ASP A 821 -31.04 -1.59 0.29
CA ASP A 821 -31.61 -2.38 -0.80
C ASP A 821 -30.79 -3.67 -0.96
N THR A 822 -31.37 -4.79 -0.53
CA THR A 822 -30.77 -6.12 -0.64
C THR A 822 -31.43 -6.94 -1.75
N SER A 823 -32.00 -6.27 -2.77
CA SER A 823 -32.74 -6.92 -3.86
C SER A 823 -31.86 -7.65 -4.86
N SER A 824 -30.61 -7.22 -5.09
CA SER A 824 -29.65 -7.93 -5.95
C SER A 824 -29.20 -9.27 -5.36
N ILE A 825 -29.32 -9.52 -4.05
CA ILE A 825 -29.06 -10.84 -3.46
C ILE A 825 -30.19 -11.79 -3.86
N PRO A 826 -29.94 -12.85 -4.66
CA PRO A 826 -31.01 -13.69 -5.19
C PRO A 826 -31.80 -14.40 -4.09
N SER A 827 -33.12 -14.54 -4.27
CA SER A 827 -34.00 -15.20 -3.29
C SER A 827 -33.61 -16.67 -3.03
N SER A 828 -32.95 -17.31 -3.99
CA SER A 828 -32.37 -18.66 -3.91
C SER A 828 -31.06 -18.76 -3.11
N ALA A 829 -30.35 -17.66 -2.86
CA ALA A 829 -29.02 -17.67 -2.25
C ALA A 829 -29.03 -18.16 -0.79
N THR A 830 -27.97 -18.84 -0.36
CA THR A 830 -27.75 -19.25 1.04
C THR A 830 -26.69 -18.35 1.64
N ILE A 831 -27.06 -17.53 2.62
CA ILE A 831 -26.11 -16.63 3.30
C ILE A 831 -25.18 -17.47 4.19
N THR A 832 -23.88 -17.27 4.03
CA THR A 832 -22.81 -17.96 4.77
C THR A 832 -22.15 -17.07 5.81
N SER A 833 -22.09 -15.76 5.57
CA SER A 833 -21.60 -14.73 6.51
C SER A 833 -22.34 -13.40 6.30
N ALA A 834 -22.50 -12.59 7.34
CA ALA A 834 -23.02 -11.23 7.23
C ALA A 834 -22.48 -10.33 8.35
N ALA A 835 -22.25 -9.05 8.04
CA ALA A 835 -21.81 -8.04 9.00
C ALA A 835 -22.28 -6.64 8.59
N LEU A 836 -22.59 -5.81 9.59
CA LEU A 836 -22.81 -4.37 9.42
C LEU A 836 -21.51 -3.62 9.72
N LYS A 837 -21.09 -2.73 8.83
CA LYS A 837 -19.89 -1.89 8.97
C LYS A 837 -20.32 -0.42 9.11
N LEU A 838 -19.86 0.24 10.17
CA LEU A 838 -20.16 1.64 10.48
C LEU A 838 -18.86 2.43 10.73
N TYR A 839 -18.60 3.47 9.94
CA TYR A 839 -17.40 4.30 10.11
C TYR A 839 -17.54 5.17 11.36
N GLY A 840 -16.63 5.02 12.33
CA GLY A 840 -16.72 5.78 13.59
C GLY A 840 -16.26 7.23 13.46
N TYR A 841 -16.95 8.14 14.15
CA TYR A 841 -16.60 9.56 14.24
C TYR A 841 -16.09 9.94 15.63
N GLY A 842 -16.70 9.42 16.69
CA GLY A 842 -16.30 9.77 18.06
C GLY A 842 -16.88 8.84 19.12
N ASP A 843 -16.07 8.48 20.10
CA ASP A 843 -16.48 7.73 21.28
C ASP A 843 -16.68 8.67 22.47
N TYR A 844 -17.82 8.54 23.14
CA TYR A 844 -18.17 9.27 24.36
C TYR A 844 -18.62 8.30 25.47
N SER A 845 -18.32 7.02 25.36
CA SER A 845 -18.73 5.98 26.31
C SER A 845 -17.80 5.92 27.55
N SER A 846 -18.04 6.83 28.49
CA SER A 846 -17.40 6.81 29.82
C SER A 846 -17.77 5.58 30.67
N THR A 847 -18.68 4.74 30.18
CA THR A 847 -18.89 3.36 30.60
C THR A 847 -19.29 2.56 29.37
N ASP A 848 -18.55 1.49 29.10
CA ASP A 848 -18.72 0.66 27.92
C ASP A 848 -20.07 -0.03 27.81
N PHE A 849 -20.45 -0.33 26.57
CA PHE A 849 -21.64 -1.08 26.21
C PHE A 849 -21.43 -1.90 24.93
N THR A 850 -22.32 -2.86 24.67
CA THR A 850 -22.31 -3.65 23.44
C THR A 850 -23.27 -3.04 22.42
N ILE A 851 -22.81 -2.83 21.18
CA ILE A 851 -23.67 -2.40 20.07
C ILE A 851 -24.52 -3.58 19.61
N ARG A 852 -25.84 -3.44 19.62
CA ARG A 852 -26.82 -4.50 19.32
C ARG A 852 -27.63 -4.19 18.08
N LEU A 853 -27.98 -5.24 17.32
CA LEU A 853 -28.74 -5.18 16.08
C LEU A 853 -30.10 -5.86 16.25
N THR A 854 -31.17 -5.12 16.00
CA THR A 854 -32.56 -5.62 15.99
C THR A 854 -33.22 -5.32 14.65
N LYS A 855 -34.31 -6.00 14.28
CA LYS A 855 -34.99 -5.71 13.01
C LYS A 855 -35.90 -4.49 13.16
N TRP A 856 -35.70 -3.48 12.33
CA TRP A 856 -36.54 -2.29 12.29
C TRP A 856 -37.89 -2.61 11.61
N THR A 857 -39.00 -2.28 12.28
CA THR A 857 -40.36 -2.63 11.85
C THR A 857 -41.13 -1.48 11.18
N GLY A 858 -40.60 -0.25 11.23
CA GLY A 858 -41.10 0.92 10.49
C GLY A 858 -40.53 0.97 9.07
N ASP A 859 -40.58 2.13 8.42
CA ASP A 859 -40.00 2.37 7.09
C ASP A 859 -39.71 3.86 6.90
N THR A 860 -39.06 4.25 5.79
CA THR A 860 -38.70 5.65 5.54
C THR A 860 -39.89 6.50 5.08
N PRO A 861 -39.93 7.83 5.37
CA PRO A 861 -38.97 8.63 6.16
C PRO A 861 -38.88 8.19 7.63
N ILE A 862 -37.65 8.18 8.18
CA ILE A 862 -37.44 7.97 9.62
C ILE A 862 -38.05 9.15 10.40
N ASP A 863 -38.97 8.89 11.33
CA ASP A 863 -39.55 9.91 12.22
C ASP A 863 -39.64 9.48 13.69
N THR A 864 -40.15 10.35 14.57
CA THR A 864 -40.32 10.08 16.00
C THR A 864 -41.09 8.78 16.35
N GLY A 865 -41.93 8.27 15.46
CA GLY A 865 -42.69 7.04 15.59
C GLY A 865 -41.83 5.78 15.46
N ASP A 866 -40.65 5.87 14.82
CA ASP A 866 -39.72 4.73 14.69
C ASP A 866 -39.03 4.35 15.99
N TYR A 867 -39.05 5.23 17.00
CA TYR A 867 -38.33 5.06 18.25
C TYR A 867 -38.61 3.75 18.99
N LEU A 868 -39.79 3.13 18.77
CA LEU A 868 -40.18 1.84 19.35
C LEU A 868 -40.40 0.74 18.28
N GLN A 869 -40.03 0.98 17.02
CA GLN A 869 -40.20 0.05 15.90
C GLN A 869 -39.08 -0.99 15.85
N SER A 870 -38.93 -1.79 16.90
CA SER A 870 -38.03 -2.95 16.95
C SER A 870 -38.84 -4.23 17.12
N ASP A 871 -38.45 -5.28 16.42
CA ASP A 871 -39.02 -6.62 16.60
C ASP A 871 -38.58 -7.32 17.92
N GLY A 872 -37.71 -6.67 18.69
CA GLY A 872 -37.21 -7.11 19.99
C GLY A 872 -36.26 -8.30 19.95
N LYS A 873 -35.82 -8.76 18.77
CA LYS A 873 -34.87 -9.87 18.64
C LYS A 873 -33.47 -9.33 18.35
N LEU A 874 -32.48 -9.97 18.97
CA LEU A 874 -31.08 -9.72 18.72
C LEU A 874 -30.63 -10.58 17.54
N TYR A 875 -29.91 -9.97 16.60
CA TYR A 875 -29.44 -10.60 15.37
C TYR A 875 -27.92 -10.62 15.23
N ASP A 876 -27.21 -9.90 16.10
CA ASP A 876 -25.77 -9.94 16.29
C ASP A 876 -25.32 -11.09 17.21
N ASP A 877 -24.01 -11.29 17.37
CA ASP A 877 -23.44 -12.28 18.32
C ASP A 877 -23.24 -11.74 19.75
N GLY A 878 -23.40 -10.43 19.97
CA GLY A 878 -23.13 -9.74 21.23
C GLY A 878 -21.64 -9.47 21.51
N SER A 879 -20.76 -9.61 20.52
CA SER A 879 -19.31 -9.44 20.71
C SER A 879 -18.83 -7.99 20.67
N PHE A 880 -19.49 -7.11 19.90
CA PHE A 880 -18.95 -5.78 19.60
C PHE A 880 -19.14 -4.77 20.76
N SER A 881 -18.07 -4.58 21.54
CA SER A 881 -17.98 -3.63 22.65
C SER A 881 -17.40 -2.27 22.22
N THR A 882 -17.92 -1.18 22.78
CA THR A 882 -17.36 0.17 22.59
C THR A 882 -15.90 0.30 23.02
N SER A 883 -15.44 -0.55 23.95
CA SER A 883 -14.04 -0.63 24.37
C SER A 883 -13.07 -1.04 23.25
N SER A 884 -13.58 -1.38 22.07
CA SER A 884 -12.85 -1.68 20.84
C SER A 884 -13.25 -0.78 19.65
N PHE A 885 -13.96 0.31 19.91
CA PHE A 885 -14.45 1.23 18.89
C PHE A 885 -13.31 2.06 18.28
N THR A 886 -13.28 2.19 16.96
CA THR A 886 -12.38 3.08 16.24
C THR A 886 -13.11 4.32 15.74
N THR A 887 -12.48 5.49 15.92
CA THR A 887 -12.95 6.79 15.41
C THR A 887 -12.31 7.17 14.07
N SER A 888 -11.58 6.25 13.45
CA SER A 888 -10.86 6.45 12.18
C SER A 888 -10.89 5.18 11.33
N GLY A 889 -12.06 4.55 11.20
CA GLY A 889 -12.26 3.32 10.43
C GLY A 889 -13.64 2.69 10.62
N TYR A 890 -13.88 1.58 9.91
CA TYR A 890 -15.13 0.82 9.98
C TYR A 890 -15.17 -0.13 11.18
N ASN A 891 -16.04 0.20 12.14
CA ASN A 891 -16.46 -0.70 13.19
C ASN A 891 -17.35 -1.80 12.58
N THR A 892 -16.98 -3.07 12.75
CA THR A 892 -17.64 -4.21 12.09
C THR A 892 -18.40 -5.06 13.11
N ILE A 893 -19.73 -5.07 13.02
CA ILE A 893 -20.63 -5.81 13.88
C ILE A 893 -21.13 -7.07 13.15
N THR A 894 -20.76 -8.25 13.65
CA THR A 894 -21.22 -9.54 13.12
C THR A 894 -22.73 -9.68 13.20
N ILE A 895 -23.37 -10.18 12.13
CA ILE A 895 -24.79 -10.57 12.12
C ILE A 895 -24.85 -12.10 12.24
N SER A 896 -24.97 -12.62 13.45
CA SER A 896 -24.98 -14.07 13.74
C SER A 896 -26.23 -14.79 13.22
N ASN A 897 -27.33 -14.05 13.02
CA ASN A 897 -28.63 -14.59 12.65
C ASN A 897 -29.09 -13.97 11.32
N TYR A 898 -28.87 -14.69 10.21
CA TYR A 898 -29.12 -14.17 8.87
C TYR A 898 -30.60 -13.88 8.55
N ASN A 899 -31.54 -14.22 9.43
CA ASN A 899 -32.96 -13.85 9.30
C ASN A 899 -33.23 -12.33 9.44
N LEU A 900 -32.21 -11.52 9.78
CA LEU A 900 -32.26 -10.07 9.65
C LEU A 900 -32.34 -9.66 8.16
N ILE A 901 -31.54 -10.31 7.32
CA ILE A 901 -31.34 -10.00 5.91
C ILE A 901 -32.57 -10.44 5.08
N THR A 902 -33.01 -9.58 4.18
CA THR A 902 -34.25 -9.75 3.40
C THR A 902 -33.91 -9.79 1.90
N LYS A 903 -33.34 -10.91 1.45
CA LYS A 903 -33.01 -11.19 0.04
C LYS A 903 -34.17 -10.85 -0.91
N ALA A 904 -33.85 -10.36 -2.11
CA ALA A 904 -34.86 -9.88 -3.08
C ALA A 904 -35.80 -8.79 -2.53
N GLY A 905 -35.30 -7.93 -1.63
CA GLY A 905 -36.03 -6.82 -1.01
C GLY A 905 -35.15 -5.99 -0.06
N TYR A 906 -35.77 -5.18 0.80
CA TYR A 906 -35.05 -4.26 1.70
C TYR A 906 -34.73 -4.87 3.06
N THR A 907 -33.47 -4.74 3.50
CA THR A 907 -33.03 -5.10 4.85
C THR A 907 -33.05 -3.86 5.75
N LYS A 908 -33.84 -3.90 6.83
CA LYS A 908 -34.06 -2.79 7.77
C LYS A 908 -33.58 -3.15 9.18
N ILE A 909 -32.69 -2.33 9.74
CA ILE A 909 -31.94 -2.60 10.97
C ILE A 909 -32.11 -1.43 11.95
N CYS A 910 -32.31 -1.74 13.23
CA CYS A 910 -32.26 -0.78 14.34
C CYS A 910 -31.03 -1.10 15.20
N VAL A 911 -30.19 -0.10 15.43
CA VAL A 911 -28.90 -0.17 16.15
C VAL A 911 -29.02 0.58 17.47
N ALA A 912 -28.76 -0.11 18.58
CA ALA A 912 -28.91 0.42 19.95
C ALA A 912 -27.85 -0.15 20.90
N SER A 913 -27.77 0.37 22.14
CA SER A 913 -26.95 -0.25 23.19
C SER A 913 -27.69 -1.40 23.89
N ASP A 914 -26.94 -2.41 24.34
CA ASP A 914 -27.47 -3.45 25.23
C ASP A 914 -28.02 -2.84 26.52
N ARG A 915 -27.38 -1.78 27.03
CA ARG A 915 -27.78 -1.06 28.25
C ARG A 915 -29.17 -0.43 28.09
N ASP A 916 -29.48 0.21 26.96
CA ASP A 916 -30.85 0.65 26.68
C ASP A 916 -31.79 -0.55 26.57
N ILE A 917 -31.48 -1.59 25.80
CA ILE A 917 -32.35 -2.77 25.63
C ILE A 917 -32.71 -3.39 26.99
N ASN A 918 -31.71 -3.57 27.86
CA ASN A 918 -31.85 -4.11 29.22
C ASN A 918 -32.44 -3.10 30.24
N GLY A 919 -32.58 -1.82 29.89
CA GLY A 919 -33.08 -0.77 30.79
C GLY A 919 -32.12 -0.36 31.90
N ILE A 920 -30.81 -0.48 31.66
CA ILE A 920 -29.73 -0.09 32.57
C ILE A 920 -29.50 1.42 32.44
N GLN A 921 -29.90 2.17 33.47
CA GLN A 921 -29.85 3.64 33.49
C GLN A 921 -28.39 4.19 33.48
N PRO A 922 -28.08 5.18 32.63
CA PRO A 922 -26.72 5.73 32.55
C PRO A 922 -26.40 6.65 33.73
N THR A 923 -25.12 6.65 34.13
CA THR A 923 -24.58 7.54 35.18
C THR A 923 -23.90 8.77 34.59
N GLY A 924 -23.27 8.65 33.42
CA GLY A 924 -22.61 9.71 32.65
C GLY A 924 -22.92 9.58 31.15
N ASN A 925 -21.92 9.75 30.28
CA ASN A 925 -22.06 9.49 28.85
C ASN A 925 -21.77 8.00 28.57
N GLU A 926 -22.64 7.37 27.76
CA GLU A 926 -22.60 5.94 27.38
C GLU A 926 -23.05 5.80 25.92
N TYR A 927 -22.45 6.58 25.00
CA TYR A 927 -22.81 6.63 23.59
C TYR A 927 -21.60 6.77 22.66
N VAL A 928 -21.75 6.30 21.42
CA VAL A 928 -20.81 6.52 20.31
C VAL A 928 -21.50 7.24 19.16
N ILE A 929 -20.70 7.83 18.28
CA ILE A 929 -21.15 8.48 17.05
C ILE A 929 -20.44 7.82 15.86
N VAL A 930 -21.21 7.43 14.86
CA VAL A 930 -20.74 6.95 13.55
C VAL A 930 -21.20 7.91 12.45
N TYR A 931 -20.60 7.86 11.28
CA TYR A 931 -21.05 8.65 10.13
C TYR A 931 -22.33 8.06 9.48
N SER A 932 -23.10 8.94 8.85
CA SER A 932 -24.30 8.61 8.05
C SER A 932 -23.98 8.56 6.55
N TYR A 933 -24.99 8.36 5.70
CA TYR A 933 -24.87 8.56 4.26
C TYR A 933 -24.37 9.96 3.88
N GLU A 934 -24.88 11.03 4.52
CA GLU A 934 -24.58 12.42 4.14
C GLU A 934 -23.14 12.87 4.42
N GLN A 935 -22.34 12.07 5.13
CA GLN A 935 -20.90 12.37 5.29
C GLN A 935 -20.13 12.22 3.97
N GLY A 936 -20.60 11.35 3.06
CA GLY A 936 -19.99 11.15 1.75
C GLY A 936 -19.41 9.77 1.47
N SER A 937 -18.72 9.67 0.32
CA SER A 937 -17.97 8.48 -0.08
C SER A 937 -16.92 8.11 0.97
N GLY A 938 -16.67 6.81 1.15
CA GLY A 938 -15.73 6.28 2.15
C GLY A 938 -16.29 6.13 3.57
N TYR A 939 -17.30 6.90 3.98
CA TYR A 939 -17.80 6.94 5.37
C TYR A 939 -19.18 6.30 5.60
N ARG A 940 -20.03 6.28 4.57
CA ARG A 940 -21.43 5.79 4.62
C ARG A 940 -21.56 4.35 5.18
N PRO A 941 -22.64 4.02 5.92
CA PRO A 941 -22.95 2.66 6.34
C PRO A 941 -22.88 1.62 5.22
N LEU A 942 -22.31 0.45 5.53
CA LEU A 942 -22.08 -0.66 4.60
C LEU A 942 -22.57 -1.97 5.20
N LEU A 943 -23.50 -2.65 4.53
CA LEU A 943 -23.92 -4.01 4.82
C LEU A 943 -23.13 -4.99 3.93
N SER A 944 -22.40 -5.91 4.57
CA SER A 944 -21.63 -6.97 3.91
C SER A 944 -22.37 -8.30 4.06
N VAL A 945 -22.63 -9.00 2.96
CA VAL A 945 -23.30 -10.32 2.97
C VAL A 945 -22.57 -11.29 2.03
N THR A 946 -21.95 -12.33 2.59
CA THR A 946 -21.38 -13.43 1.81
C THR A 946 -22.43 -14.53 1.66
N TYR A 947 -22.60 -15.06 0.45
CA TYR A 947 -23.58 -16.10 0.14
C TYR A 947 -23.06 -17.10 -0.90
N THR A 948 -23.62 -18.30 -0.92
CA THR A 948 -23.55 -19.23 -2.04
C THR A 948 -24.84 -19.19 -2.85
N LEU A 949 -24.75 -19.46 -4.15
CA LEU A 949 -25.92 -19.86 -4.94
C LEU A 949 -26.12 -21.38 -4.80
N PRO A 950 -27.34 -21.91 -5.03
CA PRO A 950 -27.51 -23.35 -5.07
C PRO A 950 -26.77 -23.92 -6.28
N ASN A 951 -25.95 -24.97 -6.09
CA ASN A 951 -25.30 -25.72 -7.16
C ASN A 951 -26.37 -26.36 -8.08
N ASN A 952 -26.83 -25.59 -9.07
CA ASN A 952 -27.69 -26.05 -10.15
C ASN A 952 -26.77 -26.32 -11.34
N PRO A 953 -26.36 -27.58 -11.61
CA PRO A 953 -25.50 -27.86 -12.75
C PRO A 953 -26.15 -27.32 -14.05
N PRO A 954 -25.37 -26.71 -14.96
CA PRO A 954 -25.90 -25.94 -16.08
C PRO A 954 -26.93 -26.75 -16.89
N SER A 955 -28.17 -26.25 -16.93
CA SER A 955 -29.33 -27.02 -17.43
C SER A 955 -29.90 -26.42 -18.72
N ALA A 956 -29.48 -26.95 -19.87
CA ALA A 956 -30.12 -26.65 -21.15
C ALA A 956 -31.59 -27.14 -21.15
N ARG A 957 -32.55 -26.26 -21.47
CA ARG A 957 -33.98 -26.60 -21.53
C ARG A 957 -34.56 -26.40 -22.91
N TYR A 958 -34.94 -27.49 -23.57
CA TYR A 958 -35.59 -27.45 -24.87
C TYR A 958 -37.09 -27.13 -24.75
N TYR A 959 -37.49 -25.92 -25.15
CA TYR A 959 -38.90 -25.53 -25.22
C TYR A 959 -39.56 -26.10 -26.51
N SER A 960 -40.03 -27.35 -26.43
CA SER A 960 -40.67 -28.04 -27.57
C SER A 960 -42.06 -27.47 -27.92
N GLY A 961 -42.08 -26.35 -28.64
CA GLY A 961 -43.26 -25.81 -29.30
C GLY A 961 -43.66 -26.66 -30.51
N ALA A 962 -44.39 -27.75 -30.24
CA ALA A 962 -44.76 -28.82 -31.18
C ALA A 962 -43.61 -29.72 -31.67
N CYS A 963 -43.94 -31.00 -31.83
CA CYS A 963 -43.23 -31.92 -32.72
C CYS A 963 -43.62 -31.65 -34.18
N ASP A 964 -42.93 -32.31 -35.12
CA ASP A 964 -43.14 -32.26 -36.57
C ASP A 964 -42.58 -31.00 -37.28
N ILE A 965 -41.26 -30.99 -37.52
CA ILE A 965 -40.58 -30.02 -38.38
C ILE A 965 -40.91 -30.31 -39.85
N TYR A 966 -41.94 -29.66 -40.38
CA TYR A 966 -42.27 -29.73 -41.82
C TYR A 966 -41.40 -28.75 -42.63
N ALA A 967 -40.75 -29.25 -43.68
CA ALA A 967 -39.95 -28.44 -44.61
C ALA A 967 -40.85 -27.51 -45.47
N GLY A 968 -41.22 -26.36 -44.93
CA GLY A 968 -42.39 -25.57 -45.35
C GLY A 968 -42.17 -24.08 -45.66
N LYS A 969 -41.04 -23.71 -46.27
CA LYS A 969 -40.60 -22.35 -46.69
C LYS A 969 -40.14 -21.39 -45.58
N LYS A 970 -38.95 -20.82 -45.82
CA LYS A 970 -38.30 -19.65 -45.15
C LYS A 970 -37.97 -19.81 -43.66
N VAL A 971 -36.73 -20.22 -43.42
CA VAL A 971 -35.94 -20.06 -42.17
C VAL A 971 -36.56 -20.65 -40.91
N THR A 972 -36.09 -21.83 -40.52
CA THR A 972 -36.24 -22.35 -39.16
C THR A 972 -35.13 -21.76 -38.29
N THR A 973 -35.48 -20.89 -37.35
CA THR A 973 -34.54 -20.41 -36.31
C THR A 973 -34.60 -21.36 -35.12
N ILE A 974 -33.45 -21.88 -34.69
CA ILE A 974 -33.29 -22.52 -33.38
C ILE A 974 -32.68 -21.47 -32.45
N GLN A 975 -33.37 -21.16 -31.36
CA GLN A 975 -32.84 -20.32 -30.28
C GLN A 975 -32.62 -21.20 -29.05
N THR A 976 -31.44 -21.10 -28.46
CA THR A 976 -31.08 -21.73 -27.19
C THR A 976 -30.55 -20.64 -26.27
N ASP A 977 -31.34 -20.25 -25.28
CA ASP A 977 -30.90 -19.32 -24.26
C ASP A 977 -30.10 -20.09 -23.21
N HIS A 978 -28.81 -19.78 -23.09
CA HIS A 978 -27.95 -20.36 -22.07
C HIS A 978 -27.94 -19.46 -20.85
N THR A 979 -28.21 -20.04 -19.69
CA THR A 979 -28.18 -19.32 -18.41
C THR A 979 -27.16 -20.00 -17.53
N ASP A 980 -25.93 -19.49 -17.57
CA ASP A 980 -25.00 -19.58 -16.46
C ASP A 980 -25.61 -18.77 -15.29
N PRO A 981 -25.98 -19.41 -14.16
CA PRO A 981 -26.59 -18.72 -13.03
C PRO A 981 -25.60 -18.12 -12.04
N ASP A 982 -24.31 -18.48 -12.12
CA ASP A 982 -23.33 -18.22 -11.07
C ASP A 982 -22.04 -17.51 -11.56
N GLY A 983 -21.75 -17.48 -12.85
CA GLY A 983 -20.67 -16.66 -13.43
C GLY A 983 -19.29 -17.29 -13.32
N ALA A 984 -19.20 -18.61 -13.11
CA ALA A 984 -17.96 -19.35 -13.28
C ALA A 984 -17.73 -19.69 -14.77
N ASP A 985 -16.46 -19.76 -15.19
CA ASP A 985 -16.10 -20.37 -16.48
C ASP A 985 -16.25 -21.92 -16.39
N ASP A 986 -17.47 -22.42 -16.14
CA ASP A 986 -17.86 -23.85 -16.11
C ASP A 986 -18.55 -24.31 -17.42
N VAL A 987 -19.03 -23.35 -18.22
CA VAL A 987 -19.57 -23.57 -19.56
C VAL A 987 -18.45 -23.57 -20.59
N ASP A 988 -17.51 -24.53 -20.46
CA ASP A 988 -16.41 -24.76 -21.40
C ASP A 988 -16.90 -24.86 -22.86
N ASP A 989 -18.07 -25.47 -23.07
CA ASP A 989 -18.45 -25.98 -24.37
C ASP A 989 -19.97 -26.12 -24.59
N CYS A 990 -20.56 -25.24 -25.42
CA CYS A 990 -21.96 -25.37 -25.85
C CYS A 990 -22.05 -26.09 -27.21
N ARG A 991 -22.69 -27.27 -27.24
CA ARG A 991 -22.85 -28.10 -28.45
C ARG A 991 -24.31 -28.29 -28.85
N LEU A 992 -24.70 -27.81 -30.02
CA LEU A 992 -26.01 -28.01 -30.66
C LEU A 992 -25.90 -29.05 -31.78
N ARG A 993 -26.35 -30.28 -31.51
CA ARG A 993 -26.42 -31.36 -32.51
C ARG A 993 -27.76 -31.32 -33.26
N ILE A 994 -27.68 -31.27 -34.60
CA ILE A 994 -28.83 -31.21 -35.50
C ILE A 994 -28.78 -32.41 -36.46
N GLY A 995 -29.81 -33.26 -36.43
CA GLY A 995 -29.92 -34.41 -37.33
C GLY A 995 -30.63 -35.61 -36.71
N SER A 996 -30.44 -36.79 -37.30
CA SER A 996 -30.88 -38.08 -36.78
C SER A 996 -29.75 -38.80 -36.01
N GLN A 997 -29.94 -40.08 -35.70
CA GLN A 997 -28.85 -40.93 -35.20
C GLN A 997 -27.85 -41.33 -36.30
N GLU A 998 -28.22 -41.21 -37.58
CA GLU A 998 -27.47 -41.73 -38.74
C GLU A 998 -26.80 -40.64 -39.58
N SER A 999 -27.45 -39.47 -39.75
CA SER A 999 -26.91 -38.29 -40.44
C SER A 999 -27.19 -37.05 -39.59
N TYR A 1000 -26.13 -36.33 -39.22
CA TYR A 1000 -26.16 -35.20 -38.29
C TYR A 1000 -24.92 -34.33 -38.43
N PHE A 1001 -24.97 -33.12 -37.86
CA PHE A 1001 -23.80 -32.29 -37.57
C PHE A 1001 -23.92 -31.68 -36.18
N THR A 1002 -22.79 -31.41 -35.53
CA THR A 1002 -22.74 -30.71 -34.25
C THR A 1002 -22.07 -29.35 -34.43
N LEU A 1003 -22.82 -28.30 -34.12
CA LEU A 1003 -22.30 -26.95 -33.96
C LEU A 1003 -21.77 -26.78 -32.54
N GLN A 1004 -20.50 -26.40 -32.40
CA GLN A 1004 -19.89 -26.01 -31.13
C GLN A 1004 -19.71 -24.50 -31.12
N TRP A 1005 -20.20 -23.83 -30.08
CA TRP A 1005 -19.92 -22.41 -29.82
C TRP A 1005 -18.66 -22.32 -28.98
N ASN A 1006 -17.66 -21.58 -29.46
CA ASN A 1006 -16.48 -21.23 -28.67
C ASN A 1006 -16.72 -19.88 -27.98
N VAL A 1007 -16.59 -19.85 -26.66
CA VAL A 1007 -16.90 -18.68 -25.83
C VAL A 1007 -15.85 -17.56 -25.92
N ASP A 1008 -14.57 -17.90 -26.09
CA ASP A 1008 -13.47 -16.92 -26.22
C ASP A 1008 -13.53 -16.13 -27.53
N THR A 1009 -13.87 -16.78 -28.63
CA THR A 1009 -13.93 -16.17 -29.96
C THR A 1009 -15.34 -15.76 -30.38
N ASN A 1010 -16.37 -16.16 -29.61
CA ASN A 1010 -17.79 -15.98 -29.93
C ASN A 1010 -18.16 -16.45 -31.35
N THR A 1011 -17.64 -17.60 -31.77
CA THR A 1011 -17.89 -18.18 -33.10
C THR A 1011 -18.44 -19.60 -33.00
N TYR A 1012 -19.17 -20.00 -34.04
CA TYR A 1012 -19.64 -21.37 -34.20
C TYR A 1012 -18.76 -22.14 -35.18
N SER A 1013 -18.35 -23.34 -34.79
CA SER A 1013 -17.65 -24.30 -35.65
C SER A 1013 -18.47 -25.59 -35.79
N ILE A 1014 -18.30 -26.32 -36.90
CA ILE A 1014 -18.82 -27.69 -37.01
C ILE A 1014 -17.70 -28.64 -36.57
N VAL A 1015 -17.94 -29.40 -35.50
CA VAL A 1015 -16.89 -30.21 -34.84
C VAL A 1015 -17.02 -31.71 -35.07
N ASP A 1016 -18.23 -32.18 -35.37
CA ASP A 1016 -18.46 -33.50 -35.94
C ASP A 1016 -19.67 -33.50 -36.88
N GLY A 1017 -19.78 -34.57 -37.66
CA GLY A 1017 -20.96 -34.88 -38.45
C GLY A 1017 -20.78 -36.08 -39.37
N THR A 1018 -21.90 -36.74 -39.68
CA THR A 1018 -22.00 -37.73 -40.76
C THR A 1018 -22.94 -37.18 -41.83
N ALA A 1019 -22.45 -37.14 -43.08
CA ALA A 1019 -23.20 -36.68 -44.24
C ALA A 1019 -24.23 -37.72 -44.68
#